data_AF-A0AAD9R1X1-F1
#
_entry.id   AF-A0AAD9R1X1-F1
#
_cell.length_a   1.000
_cell.length_b   1.000
_cell.length_c   1.000
_cell.angle_alpha   90.00
_cell.angle_beta   90.00
_cell.angle_gamma   90.00
#
_symmetry.space_group_name_H-M   'P 1'
#
loop_
_entity.id
_entity.type
_entity.pdbx_description
1 polymer ?
#
loop_
_entity_poly.entity_id
_entity_poly.type
_entity_poly.pdbx_seq_one_letter_code
_entity_poly.pdbx_strand_id
1 'polypeptide(L)'
;MENGMKNMNSPGFYNSSYNSNKQAKKSKGWLAIFVIVVVPILLCVILFLIFFFAAQIPPPKPYDHPCLASAEANRSQLTSMFRKIQYAYFHELHPESIHEMAGVTPEDIRRTFRPYDPSPNATMNRTDRAKELFDELNNLNYNVSLLKLRERKAIHVARAILRNNFGWTPLGQDYYNGDWLLGPDLFCYQPVCSVLKKLNGALSFFKPRNITELEKLRLFFQEYNRTLNRYVDNWKLGIRAGYVRNKEGCQAGLHAIKNVEYRRMTIKEEYGIYDEPLAKVLLHSGFFEHLSDSDNKTWKEIHLVDVTPFFNRSLVQDIAKPLVNLLRYLEQEHFKSCPSETFLNGLGKLPLGTEFADHSQPDGSRPTTQKLPTGQPLSGSKTFETLLKYFTTLEITPTQLREQASKILHQLYDEAVDIAKKYTGQEGNTTAISEFKLALQHVNMSFNIKGFPGNESDENAFRLCVMGQNIRPVLDSLFYTEGDKRTIPSCPVDVVPFYHPYSSFHSYYPGSKDCKIKATQELPFFLDKFGPKWTEYTTTAHEQLPGHHLEVQSYTEFFQDDCNDAIHWLAKPNFFAAMTEGWAAYTEGELLPKRTNLYLNTGNKQVLLQKYGMIFYQILYALRTIVDIDINWNKGTLAQARKMYDKYIWTDDPDFVNKDFARFLSFPGISTSYMIGQLKITQMRDLVKKELGQDFQLKDFHYEVLRQGEYPLPYLEEHMRAYISCRKNPHQVGCTEFS
;
A
#
# COMPACT_ATOMS: atom_id res chain seq x y z
N MET A 1 44.24 55.73 -9.35
CA MET A 1 43.87 56.55 -10.52
C MET A 1 42.36 56.51 -10.59
N GLU A 2 41.74 57.36 -9.76
CA GLU A 2 40.99 58.59 -10.13
C GLU A 2 39.50 58.24 -10.31
N ASN A 3 38.61 58.53 -9.36
CA ASN A 3 37.98 59.83 -8.97
C ASN A 3 36.51 59.81 -9.47
N GLY A 4 35.45 60.19 -8.75
CA GLY A 4 35.24 60.78 -7.41
C GLY A 4 33.75 60.61 -7.05
N MET A 5 33.36 60.34 -5.81
CA MET A 5 33.17 61.29 -4.69
C MET A 5 32.16 62.42 -4.93
N LYS A 6 31.05 62.40 -4.17
CA LYS A 6 30.65 63.41 -3.16
C LYS A 6 29.34 62.94 -2.47
N ASN A 7 29.42 62.50 -1.21
CA ASN A 7 29.25 63.25 0.05
C ASN A 7 27.77 63.57 0.34
N MET A 8 27.20 63.51 1.55
CA MET A 8 27.49 63.03 2.90
C MET A 8 26.46 63.78 3.79
N ASN A 9 26.04 63.14 4.89
CA ASN A 9 25.54 63.75 6.14
C ASN A 9 24.03 64.09 6.29
N SER A 10 23.33 63.13 6.92
CA SER A 10 22.44 63.29 8.10
C SER A 10 23.02 64.26 9.16
N PRO A 11 22.28 64.84 10.14
CA PRO A 11 21.25 64.15 10.95
C PRO A 11 20.11 65.03 11.56
N GLY A 12 19.20 64.37 12.30
CA GLY A 12 18.74 64.93 13.58
C GLY A 12 17.29 65.41 13.69
N PHE A 13 16.54 64.68 14.53
CA PHE A 13 15.38 65.06 15.34
C PHE A 13 15.22 66.55 15.67
N TYR A 14 13.98 67.09 15.65
CA TYR A 14 13.23 67.50 16.85
C TYR A 14 11.84 68.07 16.48
N ASN A 15 10.89 67.85 17.38
CA ASN A 15 9.53 68.37 17.36
C ASN A 15 9.45 69.56 18.35
N SER A 16 8.74 70.64 18.02
CA SER A 16 7.76 71.33 18.90
C SER A 16 7.60 72.85 18.70
N SER A 17 6.35 73.27 18.90
CA SER A 17 5.85 74.61 19.22
C SER A 17 5.79 75.58 18.03
N TYR A 18 4.76 76.40 17.81
CA TYR A 18 3.93 77.16 18.75
C TYR A 18 2.58 77.54 18.12
N ASN A 19 1.69 78.02 18.97
CA ASN A 19 0.27 78.27 18.76
C ASN A 19 -0.03 79.68 18.18
N SER A 20 -1.16 79.75 17.47
CA SER A 20 -2.10 80.89 17.38
C SER A 20 -1.87 82.10 16.44
N ASN A 21 -2.91 82.30 15.62
CA ASN A 21 -3.76 83.51 15.51
C ASN A 21 -3.76 84.39 14.23
N LYS A 22 -4.98 84.41 13.66
CA LYS A 22 -5.79 85.54 13.13
C LYS A 22 -5.70 86.00 11.66
N GLN A 23 -6.90 85.89 11.04
CA GLN A 23 -7.59 86.81 10.11
C GLN A 23 -7.05 86.91 8.66
N ALA A 24 -7.83 86.98 7.58
CA ALA A 24 -9.28 87.07 7.36
C ALA A 24 -9.64 86.85 5.87
N LYS A 25 -10.93 86.50 5.64
CA LYS A 25 -11.85 86.97 4.58
C LYS A 25 -11.74 86.54 3.09
N LYS A 26 -12.94 86.17 2.60
CA LYS A 26 -13.55 86.28 1.25
C LYS A 26 -13.42 85.11 0.25
N SER A 27 -14.46 84.26 0.24
CA SER A 27 -15.25 83.81 -0.94
C SER A 27 -16.06 82.55 -0.58
N LYS A 28 -17.34 82.71 -0.17
CA LYS A 28 -18.21 81.60 0.33
C LYS A 28 -19.49 81.39 -0.50
N GLY A 29 -19.45 81.66 -1.81
CA GLY A 29 -20.61 81.43 -2.70
C GLY A 29 -20.59 80.08 -3.42
N TRP A 30 -19.47 79.72 -4.04
CA TRP A 30 -19.39 78.57 -4.95
C TRP A 30 -19.24 77.22 -4.23
N LEU A 31 -18.58 77.20 -3.07
CA LEU A 31 -18.42 75.99 -2.25
C LEU A 31 -19.76 75.44 -1.71
N ALA A 32 -20.74 76.30 -1.46
CA ALA A 32 -22.05 75.86 -0.96
C ALA A 32 -22.84 75.11 -2.05
N ILE A 33 -22.77 75.55 -3.31
CA ILE A 33 -23.43 74.88 -4.45
C ILE A 33 -22.76 73.54 -4.76
N PHE A 34 -21.44 73.48 -4.69
CA PHE A 34 -20.69 72.24 -4.91
C PHE A 34 -21.02 71.17 -3.85
N VAL A 35 -21.09 71.56 -2.58
CA VAL A 35 -21.36 70.61 -1.48
C VAL A 35 -22.83 70.20 -1.40
N ILE A 36 -23.78 71.10 -1.71
CA ILE A 36 -25.22 70.82 -1.54
C ILE A 36 -25.83 70.13 -2.77
N VAL A 37 -25.33 70.38 -3.98
CA VAL A 37 -25.94 69.85 -5.21
C VAL A 37 -25.05 68.81 -5.88
N VAL A 38 -23.76 69.09 -6.03
CA VAL A 38 -22.87 68.23 -6.82
C VAL A 38 -22.50 66.96 -6.05
N VAL A 39 -22.20 67.07 -4.75
CA VAL A 39 -21.82 65.91 -3.92
C VAL A 39 -22.96 64.88 -3.78
N PRO A 40 -24.23 65.25 -3.51
CA PRO A 40 -25.31 64.26 -3.45
C PRO A 40 -25.58 63.60 -4.80
N ILE A 41 -25.50 64.36 -5.91
CA ILE A 41 -25.67 63.80 -7.26
C ILE A 41 -24.55 62.80 -7.57
N LEU A 42 -23.29 63.14 -7.26
CA LEU A 42 -22.16 62.22 -7.41
C LEU A 42 -22.31 60.98 -6.53
N LEU A 43 -22.78 61.12 -5.29
CA LEU A 43 -23.06 59.99 -4.41
C LEU A 43 -24.18 59.11 -4.96
N CYS A 44 -25.25 59.70 -5.48
CA CYS A 44 -26.33 58.96 -6.12
C CYS A 44 -25.87 58.25 -7.40
N VAL A 45 -25.02 58.87 -8.22
CA VAL A 45 -24.45 58.24 -9.42
C VAL A 45 -23.49 57.12 -9.04
N ILE A 46 -22.65 57.31 -8.01
CA ILE A 46 -21.75 56.26 -7.51
C ILE A 46 -22.57 55.11 -6.93
N LEU A 47 -23.59 55.38 -6.11
CA LEU A 47 -24.47 54.35 -5.56
C LEU A 47 -25.25 53.63 -6.65
N PHE A 48 -25.74 54.35 -7.68
CA PHE A 48 -26.41 53.76 -8.82
C PHE A 48 -25.47 52.88 -9.64
N LEU A 49 -24.24 53.33 -9.91
CA LEU A 49 -23.22 52.52 -10.59
C LEU A 49 -22.83 51.30 -9.76
N ILE A 50 -22.67 51.43 -8.44
CA ILE A 50 -22.43 50.29 -7.55
C ILE A 50 -23.60 49.32 -7.60
N PHE A 51 -24.84 49.78 -7.55
CA PHE A 51 -26.02 48.90 -7.64
C PHE A 51 -26.17 48.25 -9.01
N PHE A 52 -25.92 49.00 -10.09
CA PHE A 52 -26.05 48.55 -11.47
C PHE A 52 -24.96 47.52 -11.82
N PHE A 53 -23.72 47.73 -11.35
CA PHE A 53 -22.65 46.74 -11.50
C PHE A 53 -22.78 45.58 -10.51
N ALA A 54 -23.25 45.79 -9.28
CA ALA A 54 -23.50 44.70 -8.33
C ALA A 54 -24.63 43.77 -8.77
N ALA A 55 -25.66 44.29 -9.44
CA ALA A 55 -26.74 43.49 -10.03
C ALA A 55 -26.31 42.71 -11.28
N GLN A 56 -25.15 43.04 -11.88
CA GLN A 56 -24.55 42.32 -13.00
C GLN A 56 -23.44 41.35 -12.57
N ILE A 57 -23.09 41.29 -11.28
CA ILE A 57 -22.21 40.25 -10.75
C ILE A 57 -23.08 38.99 -10.62
N PRO A 58 -22.84 37.94 -11.43
CA PRO A 58 -23.49 36.66 -11.17
C PRO A 58 -23.19 36.27 -9.72
N PRO A 59 -24.14 35.67 -8.98
CA PRO A 59 -23.87 35.24 -7.61
C PRO A 59 -22.53 34.51 -7.60
N PRO A 60 -21.61 34.80 -6.66
CA PRO A 60 -20.34 34.10 -6.60
C PRO A 60 -20.67 32.61 -6.67
N LYS A 61 -20.10 31.91 -7.66
CA LYS A 61 -20.27 30.46 -7.76
C LYS A 61 -20.05 29.93 -6.33
N PRO A 62 -20.99 29.16 -5.76
CA PRO A 62 -20.80 28.63 -4.42
C PRO A 62 -19.41 28.04 -4.37
N TYR A 63 -18.63 28.42 -3.35
CA TYR A 63 -17.24 28.03 -3.19
C TYR A 63 -17.22 26.50 -3.13
N ASP A 64 -17.10 25.84 -4.28
CA ASP A 64 -17.13 24.39 -4.42
C ASP A 64 -15.74 23.90 -4.04
N HIS A 65 -15.43 24.05 -2.75
CA HIS A 65 -14.19 23.54 -2.22
C HIS A 65 -14.21 22.02 -2.44
N PRO A 66 -13.15 21.43 -3.02
CA PRO A 66 -13.14 20.01 -3.41
C PRO A 66 -13.44 19.07 -2.24
N CYS A 67 -13.10 19.49 -1.01
CA CYS A 67 -13.40 18.76 0.21
C CYS A 67 -14.84 18.81 0.72
N LEU A 68 -15.69 19.72 0.21
CA LEU A 68 -17.09 19.79 0.63
C LEU A 68 -17.89 18.63 0.04
N ALA A 69 -18.68 17.98 0.87
CA ALA A 69 -19.59 16.91 0.46
C ALA A 69 -20.61 17.43 -0.56
N SER A 70 -20.96 16.60 -1.55
CA SER A 70 -22.05 16.87 -2.47
C SER A 70 -23.38 16.95 -1.73
N ALA A 71 -24.35 17.67 -2.32
CA ALA A 71 -25.71 17.71 -1.79
C ALA A 71 -26.30 16.30 -1.66
N GLU A 72 -25.94 15.40 -2.58
CA GLU A 72 -26.38 14.01 -2.56
C GLU A 72 -25.74 13.21 -1.42
N ALA A 73 -24.45 13.38 -1.15
CA ALA A 73 -23.77 12.73 -0.03
C ALA A 73 -24.36 13.18 1.32
N ASN A 74 -24.77 14.45 1.44
CA ASN A 74 -25.48 14.95 2.61
C ASN A 74 -26.90 14.37 2.72
N ARG A 75 -27.68 14.38 1.63
CA ARG A 75 -29.07 13.85 1.59
C ARG A 75 -29.12 12.37 1.97
N SER A 76 -28.18 11.59 1.45
CA SER A 76 -28.10 10.14 1.65
C SER A 76 -27.39 9.73 2.94
N GLN A 77 -26.90 10.70 3.74
CA GLN A 77 -26.12 10.48 4.95
C GLN A 77 -24.78 9.75 4.73
N LEU A 78 -24.29 9.71 3.48
CA LEU A 78 -23.09 8.99 3.11
C LEU A 78 -21.84 9.50 3.85
N THR A 79 -21.69 10.82 3.99
CA THR A 79 -20.58 11.41 4.74
C THR A 79 -20.63 11.04 6.23
N SER A 80 -21.83 10.93 6.80
CA SER A 80 -22.01 10.46 8.18
C SER A 80 -21.61 8.99 8.32
N MET A 81 -21.96 8.16 7.33
CA MET A 81 -21.56 6.76 7.30
C MET A 81 -20.04 6.58 7.24
N PHE A 82 -19.33 7.36 6.40
CA PHE A 82 -17.87 7.30 6.35
C PHE A 82 -17.22 7.73 7.67
N ARG A 83 -17.75 8.76 8.34
CA ARG A 83 -17.28 9.15 9.68
C ARG A 83 -17.51 8.03 10.69
N LYS A 84 -18.66 7.34 10.63
CA LYS A 84 -18.97 6.19 11.51
C LYS A 84 -17.98 5.04 11.27
N ILE A 85 -17.67 4.72 10.02
CA ILE A 85 -16.69 3.68 9.65
C ILE A 85 -15.29 4.07 10.17
N GLN A 86 -14.85 5.30 9.93
CA GLN A 86 -13.56 5.80 10.41
C GLN A 86 -13.48 5.77 11.95
N TYR A 87 -14.55 6.19 12.62
CA TYR A 87 -14.62 6.18 14.08
C TYR A 87 -14.53 4.75 14.62
N ALA A 88 -15.31 3.81 14.07
CA ALA A 88 -15.25 2.41 14.45
C ALA A 88 -13.83 1.84 14.27
N TYR A 89 -13.17 2.16 13.15
CA TYR A 89 -11.79 1.75 12.92
C TYR A 89 -10.86 2.25 14.03
N PHE A 90 -10.74 3.57 14.24
CA PHE A 90 -9.71 4.13 15.11
C PHE A 90 -10.04 4.10 16.61
N HIS A 91 -11.32 4.18 16.99
CA HIS A 91 -11.71 4.28 18.39
C HIS A 91 -12.22 2.96 18.99
N GLU A 92 -12.82 2.08 18.19
CA GLU A 92 -13.42 0.84 18.69
C GLU A 92 -12.53 -0.39 18.43
N LEU A 93 -11.95 -0.49 17.23
CA LEU A 93 -11.39 -1.75 16.72
C LEU A 93 -9.86 -1.77 16.62
N HIS A 94 -9.25 -0.64 16.26
CA HIS A 94 -7.81 -0.47 16.05
C HIS A 94 -7.26 0.73 16.85
N PRO A 95 -7.45 0.76 18.19
CA PRO A 95 -6.97 1.86 19.02
C PRO A 95 -5.45 2.05 18.95
N GLU A 96 -4.66 1.04 18.59
CA GLU A 96 -3.22 1.16 18.35
C GLU A 96 -2.87 2.07 17.15
N SER A 97 -3.86 2.35 16.30
CA SER A 97 -3.68 3.17 15.10
C SER A 97 -4.28 4.58 15.24
N ILE A 98 -4.85 4.94 16.40
CA ILE A 98 -5.52 6.25 16.59
C ILE A 98 -4.64 7.47 16.25
N HIS A 99 -3.33 7.38 16.46
CA HIS A 99 -2.38 8.44 16.15
C HIS A 99 -2.21 8.71 14.65
N GLU A 100 -2.69 7.81 13.79
CA GLU A 100 -2.67 7.94 12.33
C GLU A 100 -3.95 8.61 11.79
N MET A 101 -4.97 8.80 12.65
CA MET A 101 -6.23 9.44 12.30
C MET A 101 -6.02 10.93 12.04
N ALA A 102 -6.48 11.39 10.87
CA ALA A 102 -6.38 12.79 10.51
C ALA A 102 -7.21 13.67 11.46
N GLY A 103 -6.63 14.78 11.95
CA GLY A 103 -7.30 15.71 12.86
C GLY A 103 -7.45 15.24 14.32
N VAL A 104 -6.86 14.09 14.70
CA VAL A 104 -6.90 13.60 16.09
C VAL A 104 -6.12 14.50 17.04
N THR A 105 -6.63 14.71 18.25
CA THR A 105 -5.95 15.52 19.27
C THR A 105 -4.97 14.67 20.11
N PRO A 106 -3.89 15.25 20.65
CA PRO A 106 -3.02 14.56 21.61
C PRO A 106 -3.78 13.95 22.80
N GLU A 107 -4.78 14.64 23.33
CA GLU A 107 -5.65 14.16 24.40
C GLU A 107 -6.48 12.94 23.98
N ASP A 108 -7.02 12.92 22.76
CA ASP A 108 -7.74 11.76 22.22
C ASP A 108 -6.80 10.57 22.04
N ILE A 109 -5.57 10.78 21.56
CA ILE A 109 -4.54 9.73 21.48
C ILE A 109 -4.27 9.16 22.88
N ARG A 110 -4.00 10.01 23.88
CA ARG A 110 -3.76 9.56 25.27
C ARG A 110 -4.95 8.77 25.83
N ARG A 111 -6.17 9.18 25.50
CA ARG A 111 -7.40 8.53 25.98
C ARG A 111 -7.63 7.17 25.31
N THR A 112 -7.45 7.09 24.00
CA THR A 112 -7.87 5.95 23.17
C THR A 112 -6.76 4.95 22.88
N PHE A 113 -5.51 5.38 22.68
CA PHE A 113 -4.44 4.48 22.21
C PHE A 113 -4.21 3.33 23.19
N ARG A 114 -4.29 2.10 22.70
CA ARG A 114 -3.99 0.87 23.46
C ARG A 114 -3.24 -0.11 22.55
N PRO A 115 -2.46 -1.06 23.09
CA PRO A 115 -1.88 -2.11 22.28
C PRO A 115 -2.96 -2.92 21.56
N TYR A 116 -2.64 -3.45 20.37
CA TYR A 116 -3.57 -4.33 19.65
C TYR A 116 -3.99 -5.50 20.55
N ASP A 117 -5.29 -5.75 20.69
CA ASP A 117 -5.83 -6.92 21.39
C ASP A 117 -5.99 -8.08 20.40
N PRO A 118 -5.14 -9.13 20.45
CA PRO A 118 -5.23 -10.28 19.57
C PRO A 118 -6.14 -11.38 20.14
N SER A 119 -6.90 -11.13 21.21
CA SER A 119 -7.77 -12.14 21.79
C SER A 119 -8.85 -12.62 20.80
N PRO A 120 -9.26 -13.90 20.87
CA PRO A 120 -10.32 -14.43 20.00
C PRO A 120 -11.60 -13.59 20.03
N ASN A 121 -11.97 -13.06 21.20
CA ASN A 121 -13.16 -12.23 21.36
C ASN A 121 -13.01 -10.87 20.65
N ALA A 122 -11.83 -10.24 20.74
CA ALA A 122 -11.58 -8.98 20.04
C ALA A 122 -11.56 -9.19 18.51
N THR A 123 -10.95 -10.27 18.02
CA THR A 123 -10.97 -10.61 16.58
C THR A 123 -12.39 -10.87 16.07
N MET A 124 -13.21 -11.58 16.84
CA MET A 124 -14.63 -11.80 16.52
C MET A 124 -15.39 -10.47 16.47
N ASN A 125 -15.22 -9.62 17.48
CA ASN A 125 -15.85 -8.30 17.53
C ASN A 125 -15.47 -7.43 16.31
N ARG A 126 -14.20 -7.46 15.86
CA ARG A 126 -13.78 -6.76 14.63
C ARG A 126 -14.51 -7.30 13.40
N THR A 127 -14.62 -8.62 13.30
CA THR A 127 -15.26 -9.30 12.16
C THR A 127 -16.76 -8.97 12.10
N ASP A 128 -17.45 -9.09 13.23
CA ASP A 128 -18.89 -8.81 13.32
C ASP A 128 -19.18 -7.33 13.09
N ARG A 129 -18.39 -6.43 13.71
CA ARG A 129 -18.58 -5.00 13.57
C ARG A 129 -18.34 -4.51 12.13
N ALA A 130 -17.35 -5.08 11.44
CA ALA A 130 -17.11 -4.77 10.03
C ALA A 130 -18.28 -5.19 9.15
N LYS A 131 -18.87 -6.36 9.42
CA LYS A 131 -20.05 -6.86 8.71
C LYS A 131 -21.28 -5.98 8.95
N GLU A 132 -21.54 -5.58 10.19
CA GLU A 132 -22.64 -4.65 10.50
C GLU A 132 -22.53 -3.34 9.70
N LEU A 133 -21.35 -2.73 9.70
CA LEU A 133 -21.09 -1.48 8.97
C LEU A 133 -21.17 -1.68 7.45
N PHE A 134 -20.77 -2.86 6.95
CA PHE A 134 -20.92 -3.21 5.54
C PHE A 134 -22.40 -3.25 5.15
N ASP A 135 -23.24 -3.91 5.95
CA ASP A 135 -24.68 -4.01 5.72
C ASP A 135 -25.34 -2.63 5.81
N GLU A 136 -24.99 -1.82 6.81
CA GLU A 136 -25.45 -0.43 6.94
C GLU A 136 -25.11 0.42 5.71
N LEU A 137 -23.86 0.36 5.23
CA LEU A 137 -23.41 1.11 4.04
C LEU A 137 -24.19 0.69 2.78
N ASN A 138 -24.47 -0.60 2.63
CA ASN A 138 -25.21 -1.11 1.47
C ASN A 138 -26.71 -0.81 1.50
N ASN A 139 -27.27 -0.52 2.67
CA ASN A 139 -28.67 -0.13 2.83
C ASN A 139 -28.92 1.36 2.54
N LEU A 140 -27.87 2.18 2.36
CA LEU A 140 -28.04 3.58 2.00
C LEU A 140 -28.55 3.74 0.56
N ASN A 141 -29.51 4.66 0.38
CA ASN A 141 -30.06 5.00 -0.93
C ASN A 141 -29.47 6.33 -1.43
N TYR A 142 -28.58 6.24 -2.40
CA TYR A 142 -27.93 7.39 -3.03
C TYR A 142 -27.92 7.28 -4.56
N ASN A 143 -27.95 8.43 -5.23
CA ASN A 143 -27.80 8.55 -6.67
C ASN A 143 -26.34 8.81 -7.04
N VAL A 144 -25.66 7.79 -7.55
CA VAL A 144 -24.24 7.83 -7.93
C VAL A 144 -23.93 8.98 -8.89
N SER A 145 -24.82 9.32 -9.83
CA SER A 145 -24.59 10.39 -10.81
C SER A 145 -24.47 11.78 -10.18
N LEU A 146 -25.01 11.98 -8.97
CA LEU A 146 -24.98 13.25 -8.25
C LEU A 146 -23.83 13.34 -7.24
N LEU A 147 -23.09 12.24 -7.03
CA LEU A 147 -21.93 12.19 -6.15
C LEU A 147 -20.67 12.67 -6.87
N LYS A 148 -19.76 13.28 -6.10
CA LYS A 148 -18.39 13.61 -6.55
C LYS A 148 -17.55 12.35 -6.74
N LEU A 149 -16.52 12.40 -7.58
CA LEU A 149 -15.64 11.24 -7.83
C LEU A 149 -15.00 10.69 -6.55
N ARG A 150 -14.52 11.56 -5.66
CA ARG A 150 -13.95 11.13 -4.36
C ARG A 150 -14.95 10.36 -3.49
N GLU A 151 -16.24 10.73 -3.56
CA GLU A 151 -17.31 10.06 -2.82
C GLU A 151 -17.63 8.69 -3.43
N ARG A 152 -17.69 8.62 -4.77
CA ARG A 152 -17.89 7.36 -5.50
C ARG A 152 -16.77 6.36 -5.18
N LYS A 153 -15.51 6.79 -5.27
CA LYS A 153 -14.34 5.97 -4.90
C LYS A 153 -14.44 5.48 -3.46
N ALA A 154 -14.74 6.39 -2.52
CA ALA A 154 -14.83 6.08 -1.10
C ALA A 154 -15.89 5.02 -0.78
N ILE A 155 -17.02 4.96 -1.50
CA ILE A 155 -18.01 3.89 -1.35
C ILE A 155 -17.36 2.53 -1.63
N HIS A 156 -16.67 2.40 -2.76
CA HIS A 156 -16.05 1.13 -3.17
C HIS A 156 -14.91 0.72 -2.24
N VAL A 157 -14.06 1.67 -1.85
CA VAL A 157 -12.98 1.42 -0.88
C VAL A 157 -13.56 1.00 0.47
N ALA A 158 -14.56 1.71 0.99
CA ALA A 158 -15.22 1.36 2.25
C ALA A 158 -15.83 -0.05 2.20
N ARG A 159 -16.51 -0.40 1.11
CA ARG A 159 -17.03 -1.77 0.91
C ARG A 159 -15.92 -2.81 0.91
N ALA A 160 -14.81 -2.55 0.23
CA ALA A 160 -13.70 -3.47 0.13
C ALA A 160 -13.02 -3.70 1.49
N ILE A 161 -12.72 -2.65 2.25
CA ILE A 161 -12.09 -2.82 3.56
C ILE A 161 -13.04 -3.47 4.57
N LEU A 162 -14.34 -3.14 4.55
CA LEU A 162 -15.31 -3.73 5.49
C LEU A 162 -15.55 -5.22 5.23
N ARG A 163 -15.60 -5.65 3.95
CA ARG A 163 -15.65 -7.08 3.59
C ARG A 163 -14.46 -7.88 4.09
N ASN A 164 -13.35 -7.20 4.36
CA ASN A 164 -12.10 -7.79 4.80
C ASN A 164 -11.75 -7.36 6.24
N ASN A 165 -12.76 -7.09 7.08
CA ASN A 165 -12.60 -6.81 8.50
C ASN A 165 -11.71 -5.60 8.82
N PHE A 166 -11.88 -4.51 8.05
CA PHE A 166 -11.02 -3.32 8.05
C PHE A 166 -9.57 -3.56 7.63
N GLY A 167 -9.30 -4.69 6.97
CA GLY A 167 -8.00 -5.04 6.45
C GLY A 167 -7.58 -4.12 5.31
N TRP A 168 -6.69 -3.17 5.63
CA TRP A 168 -5.69 -2.67 4.66
C TRP A 168 -4.61 -3.73 4.38
N THR A 169 -4.57 -4.79 5.19
CA THR A 169 -3.71 -5.94 5.01
C THR A 169 -4.56 -7.22 4.89
N PRO A 170 -4.17 -8.17 4.03
CA PRO A 170 -4.74 -9.51 4.04
C PRO A 170 -4.24 -10.29 5.25
N LEU A 171 -5.01 -11.31 5.64
CA LEU A 171 -4.68 -12.28 6.68
C LEU A 171 -4.62 -11.73 8.12
N GLY A 172 -5.13 -12.51 9.07
CA GLY A 172 -4.93 -12.33 10.50
C GLY A 172 -5.95 -11.45 11.21
N GLN A 173 -7.05 -11.10 10.53
CA GLN A 173 -8.10 -10.23 11.06
C GLN A 173 -9.50 -10.83 10.96
N ASP A 174 -9.68 -11.92 10.21
CA ASP A 174 -10.97 -12.60 10.07
C ASP A 174 -11.11 -13.73 11.08
N TYR A 175 -11.99 -13.55 12.05
CA TYR A 175 -12.23 -14.55 13.08
C TYR A 175 -12.68 -15.90 12.50
N TYR A 176 -13.62 -15.87 11.55
CA TYR A 176 -14.32 -17.05 11.04
C TYR A 176 -13.50 -17.83 10.00
N ASN A 177 -12.55 -17.18 9.33
CA ASN A 177 -11.57 -17.90 8.49
C ASN A 177 -10.46 -18.58 9.31
N GLY A 178 -10.20 -18.09 10.54
CA GLY A 178 -9.16 -18.66 11.42
C GLY A 178 -7.72 -18.37 10.96
N ASP A 179 -7.53 -17.46 10.02
CA ASP A 179 -6.22 -17.07 9.48
C ASP A 179 -5.27 -16.48 10.54
N TRP A 180 -5.82 -15.84 11.58
CA TRP A 180 -5.10 -15.37 12.77
C TRP A 180 -4.41 -16.48 13.59
N LEU A 181 -4.73 -17.75 13.32
CA LEU A 181 -4.07 -18.91 13.92
C LEU A 181 -2.76 -19.31 13.22
N LEU A 182 -2.58 -18.93 11.94
CA LEU A 182 -1.53 -19.47 11.07
C LEU A 182 -0.11 -18.94 11.36
N GLY A 183 0.04 -17.89 12.17
CA GLY A 183 1.32 -17.23 12.40
C GLY A 183 1.66 -16.15 11.37
N PRO A 184 2.88 -15.57 11.47
CA PRO A 184 3.37 -14.59 10.51
C PRO A 184 3.53 -15.19 9.11
N ASP A 185 3.39 -14.36 8.08
CA ASP A 185 3.62 -14.72 6.68
C ASP A 185 4.92 -14.11 6.11
N LEU A 186 5.21 -14.44 4.84
CA LEU A 186 6.36 -13.99 4.07
C LEU A 186 6.57 -12.46 4.09
N PHE A 187 5.50 -11.67 4.16
CA PHE A 187 5.56 -10.21 4.16
C PHE A 187 5.37 -9.60 5.56
N CYS A 188 5.10 -10.43 6.57
CA CYS A 188 4.79 -10.00 7.94
C CYS A 188 3.63 -8.99 7.99
N TYR A 189 2.51 -9.28 7.34
CA TYR A 189 1.35 -8.37 7.29
C TYR A 189 0.39 -8.50 8.48
N GLN A 190 0.62 -9.48 9.37
CA GLN A 190 -0.16 -9.66 10.59
C GLN A 190 0.12 -8.53 11.60
N PRO A 191 -0.86 -8.15 12.45
CA PRO A 191 -0.68 -7.08 13.45
C PRO A 191 0.53 -7.26 14.39
N VAL A 192 0.93 -8.51 14.67
CA VAL A 192 2.12 -8.84 15.47
C VAL A 192 3.40 -8.26 14.91
N CYS A 193 3.48 -7.98 13.61
CA CYS A 193 4.65 -7.45 12.93
C CYS A 193 4.83 -5.94 13.13
N SER A 194 3.75 -5.24 13.54
CA SER A 194 3.75 -3.77 13.65
C SER A 194 3.74 -3.25 15.10
N VAL A 195 3.85 -4.14 16.11
CA VAL A 195 3.68 -3.79 17.53
C VAL A 195 4.59 -2.65 17.96
N LEU A 196 5.90 -2.72 17.63
CA LEU A 196 6.85 -1.67 17.98
C LEU A 196 6.68 -0.41 17.13
N LYS A 197 6.29 -0.55 15.86
CA LYS A 197 6.01 0.59 14.96
C LYS A 197 4.85 1.44 15.50
N LYS A 198 3.74 0.79 15.89
CA LYS A 198 2.56 1.45 16.47
C LYS A 198 2.87 2.09 17.82
N LEU A 199 3.64 1.41 18.68
CA LEU A 199 4.11 2.00 19.94
C LEU A 199 4.96 3.25 19.68
N ASN A 200 5.94 3.15 18.79
CA ASN A 200 6.85 4.25 18.47
C ASN A 200 6.09 5.49 17.94
N GLY A 201 5.08 5.29 17.09
CA GLY A 201 4.25 6.36 16.54
C GLY A 201 3.45 7.13 17.57
N ALA A 202 3.12 6.50 18.71
CA ALA A 202 2.30 7.12 19.76
C ALA A 202 3.07 7.55 21.01
N LEU A 203 4.26 7.00 21.27
CA LEU A 203 4.95 7.14 22.56
C LEU A 203 5.22 8.59 22.96
N SER A 204 5.51 9.48 22.00
CA SER A 204 5.76 10.90 22.27
C SER A 204 4.54 11.62 22.87
N PHE A 205 3.32 11.14 22.60
CA PHE A 205 2.10 11.67 23.19
C PHE A 205 1.90 11.25 24.63
N PHE A 206 2.71 10.33 25.18
CA PHE A 206 2.58 9.82 26.55
C PHE A 206 3.61 10.40 27.53
N LYS A 207 4.25 11.54 27.20
CA LYS A 207 5.07 12.29 28.17
C LYS A 207 4.24 12.60 29.44
N PRO A 208 4.62 12.10 30.61
CA PRO A 208 3.83 12.23 31.83
C PRO A 208 3.97 13.63 32.45
N ARG A 209 2.84 14.19 32.89
CA ARG A 209 2.77 15.53 33.51
C ARG A 209 2.66 15.50 35.03
N ASN A 210 2.40 14.33 35.60
CA ASN A 210 2.24 14.10 37.04
C ASN A 210 2.37 12.61 37.32
N ILE A 211 2.41 12.24 38.61
CA ILE A 211 2.52 10.84 39.04
C ILE A 211 1.39 9.93 38.54
N THR A 212 0.17 10.45 38.38
CA THR A 212 -0.96 9.65 37.87
C THR A 212 -0.75 9.24 36.41
N GLU A 213 -0.24 10.14 35.57
CA GLU A 213 0.12 9.82 34.18
C GLU A 213 1.33 8.90 34.10
N LEU A 214 2.28 9.04 35.03
CA LEU A 214 3.43 8.16 35.13
C LEU A 214 3.02 6.72 35.47
N GLU A 215 2.07 6.52 36.39
CA GLU A 215 1.48 5.22 36.68
C GLU A 215 0.72 4.63 35.50
N LYS A 216 -0.01 5.46 34.74
CA LYS A 216 -0.67 5.01 33.50
C LYS A 216 0.36 4.52 32.48
N LEU A 217 1.48 5.23 32.31
CA LEU A 217 2.56 4.81 31.42
C LEU A 217 3.18 3.47 31.85
N ARG A 218 3.34 3.24 33.16
CA ARG A 218 3.78 1.95 33.69
C ARG A 218 2.80 0.82 33.35
N LEU A 219 1.51 1.01 33.61
CA LEU A 219 0.48 0.01 33.28
C LEU A 219 0.41 -0.25 31.78
N PHE A 220 0.56 0.78 30.96
CA PHE A 220 0.59 0.69 29.51
C PHE A 220 1.73 -0.20 29.00
N PHE A 221 2.94 -0.13 29.58
CA PHE A 221 4.04 -1.05 29.23
C PHE A 221 3.70 -2.50 29.60
N GLN A 222 3.04 -2.72 30.74
CA GLN A 222 2.58 -4.06 31.16
C GLN A 222 1.52 -4.64 30.22
N GLU A 223 0.71 -3.82 29.56
CA GLU A 223 -0.26 -4.30 28.55
C GLU A 223 0.43 -4.91 27.33
N TYR A 224 1.56 -4.36 26.87
CA TYR A 224 2.34 -4.94 25.77
C TYR A 224 2.83 -6.36 26.07
N ASN A 225 3.27 -6.61 27.31
CA ASN A 225 3.63 -7.95 27.76
C ASN A 225 2.46 -8.94 27.58
N ARG A 226 1.25 -8.54 27.98
CA ARG A 226 0.04 -9.36 27.81
C ARG A 226 -0.30 -9.59 26.33
N THR A 227 -0.22 -8.54 25.51
CA THR A 227 -0.47 -8.63 24.07
C THR A 227 0.50 -9.60 23.39
N LEU A 228 1.79 -9.53 23.70
CA LEU A 228 2.81 -10.41 23.09
C LEU A 228 2.62 -11.88 23.52
N ASN A 229 2.32 -12.14 24.79
CA ASN A 229 1.98 -13.50 25.23
C ASN A 229 0.69 -14.03 24.58
N ARG A 230 -0.29 -13.16 24.34
CA ARG A 230 -1.55 -13.57 23.68
C ARG A 230 -1.32 -14.04 22.24
N TYR A 231 -0.37 -13.47 21.49
CA TYR A 231 -0.01 -14.00 20.18
C TYR A 231 0.53 -15.43 20.26
N VAL A 232 1.39 -15.71 21.24
CA VAL A 232 1.90 -17.07 21.49
C VAL A 232 0.76 -18.03 21.82
N ASP A 233 -0.19 -17.62 22.67
CA ASP A 233 -1.36 -18.44 23.00
C ASP A 233 -2.23 -18.76 21.78
N ASN A 234 -2.38 -17.81 20.85
CA ASN A 234 -3.13 -18.00 19.61
C ASN A 234 -2.45 -18.98 18.66
N TRP A 235 -1.12 -18.97 18.56
CA TRP A 235 -0.41 -19.93 17.72
C TRP A 235 -0.38 -21.33 18.33
N LYS A 236 -0.31 -21.43 19.67
CA LYS A 236 -0.57 -22.69 20.38
C LYS A 236 -1.98 -23.21 20.11
N LEU A 237 -2.96 -22.32 20.02
CA LEU A 237 -4.32 -22.68 19.61
C LEU A 237 -4.38 -23.12 18.14
N GLY A 238 -3.63 -22.49 17.24
CA GLY A 238 -3.51 -22.91 15.85
C GLY A 238 -3.00 -24.34 15.70
N ILE A 239 -1.94 -24.71 16.44
CA ILE A 239 -1.43 -26.09 16.50
C ILE A 239 -2.53 -27.06 16.95
N ARG A 240 -3.20 -26.77 18.08
CA ARG A 240 -4.29 -27.61 18.61
C ARG A 240 -5.49 -27.71 17.67
N ALA A 241 -5.75 -26.67 16.88
CA ALA A 241 -6.82 -26.65 15.89
C ALA A 241 -6.44 -27.36 14.59
N GLY A 242 -5.17 -27.75 14.40
CA GLY A 242 -4.66 -28.28 13.14
C GLY A 242 -4.57 -27.20 12.06
N TYR A 243 -4.43 -25.93 12.44
CA TYR A 243 -4.43 -24.77 11.56
C TYR A 243 -3.07 -24.07 11.60
N VAL A 244 -2.09 -24.75 11.00
CA VAL A 244 -0.70 -24.28 10.85
C VAL A 244 -0.29 -24.36 9.39
N ARG A 245 0.65 -23.51 8.97
CA ARG A 245 1.24 -23.61 7.63
C ARG A 245 2.14 -24.84 7.52
N ASN A 246 2.49 -25.19 6.29
CA ASN A 246 3.57 -26.15 6.06
C ASN A 246 4.92 -25.54 6.47
N LYS A 247 5.95 -26.39 6.51
CA LYS A 247 7.31 -26.05 6.91
C LYS A 247 7.85 -24.83 6.16
N GLU A 248 7.75 -24.81 4.84
CA GLU A 248 8.30 -23.74 4.01
C GLU A 248 7.55 -22.42 4.25
N GLY A 249 6.22 -22.46 4.37
CA GLY A 249 5.40 -21.29 4.69
C GLY A 249 5.69 -20.72 6.08
N CYS A 250 5.89 -21.59 7.08
CA CYS A 250 6.30 -21.21 8.43
C CYS A 250 7.72 -20.63 8.46
N GLN A 251 8.65 -21.20 7.69
CA GLN A 251 10.04 -20.74 7.63
C GLN A 251 10.12 -19.33 7.02
N ALA A 252 9.36 -19.07 5.96
CA ALA A 252 9.26 -17.75 5.35
C ALA A 252 8.73 -16.70 6.35
N GLY A 253 7.66 -17.02 7.08
CA GLY A 253 7.11 -16.10 8.08
C GLY A 253 8.02 -15.89 9.30
N LEU A 254 8.68 -16.95 9.78
CA LEU A 254 9.70 -16.86 10.83
C LEU A 254 10.86 -15.97 10.39
N HIS A 255 11.28 -16.09 9.14
CA HIS A 255 12.33 -15.25 8.60
C HIS A 255 11.91 -13.78 8.59
N ALA A 256 10.73 -13.46 8.05
CA ALA A 256 10.22 -12.10 7.93
C ALA A 256 10.14 -11.42 9.32
N ILE A 257 9.50 -12.06 10.29
CA ILE A 257 9.34 -11.47 11.63
C ILE A 257 10.67 -11.29 12.36
N LYS A 258 11.62 -12.23 12.22
CA LYS A 258 12.93 -12.15 12.90
C LYS A 258 13.89 -11.17 12.26
N ASN A 259 13.91 -11.07 10.93
CA ASN A 259 15.00 -10.40 10.22
C ASN A 259 14.57 -9.10 9.53
N VAL A 260 13.27 -8.91 9.28
CA VAL A 260 12.72 -7.66 8.76
C VAL A 260 12.23 -6.81 9.92
N GLU A 261 11.27 -7.32 10.70
CA GLU A 261 10.58 -6.53 11.73
C GLU A 261 11.36 -6.43 13.04
N TYR A 262 11.82 -7.56 13.58
CA TYR A 262 12.45 -7.63 14.91
C TYR A 262 13.94 -7.95 14.88
N ARG A 263 14.63 -7.51 13.82
CA ARG A 263 16.05 -7.80 13.56
C ARG A 263 16.97 -7.47 14.74
N ARG A 264 16.74 -6.34 15.39
CA ARG A 264 17.56 -5.88 16.54
C ARG A 264 17.47 -6.86 17.70
N MET A 265 16.26 -7.31 18.03
CA MET A 265 16.02 -8.27 19.10
C MET A 265 16.49 -9.68 18.71
N THR A 266 16.50 -10.03 17.43
CA THR A 266 17.10 -11.29 16.96
C THR A 266 18.62 -11.32 17.16
N ILE A 267 19.31 -10.19 16.95
CA ILE A 267 20.78 -10.13 17.02
C ILE A 267 21.30 -9.92 18.45
N LYS A 268 20.62 -9.06 19.22
CA LYS A 268 21.08 -8.60 20.54
C LYS A 268 20.18 -9.07 21.68
N GLU A 269 19.29 -10.01 21.42
CA GLU A 269 18.26 -10.47 22.36
C GLU A 269 17.50 -9.27 22.95
N GLU A 270 17.27 -9.24 24.26
CA GLU A 270 16.48 -8.17 24.88
C GLU A 270 17.17 -6.80 24.83
N TYR A 271 18.49 -6.76 24.67
CA TYR A 271 19.25 -5.51 24.56
C TYR A 271 19.10 -4.84 23.19
N GLY A 272 18.52 -5.54 22.20
CA GLY A 272 18.17 -4.96 20.91
C GLY A 272 17.21 -3.77 21.03
N ILE A 273 16.40 -3.72 22.09
CA ILE A 273 15.44 -2.64 22.33
C ILE A 273 16.10 -1.26 22.39
N TYR A 274 17.36 -1.16 22.82
CA TYR A 274 18.07 0.13 22.91
C TYR A 274 18.43 0.71 21.54
N ASP A 275 18.48 -0.12 20.50
CA ASP A 275 18.69 0.34 19.13
C ASP A 275 17.37 0.80 18.49
N GLU A 276 16.21 0.48 19.09
CA GLU A 276 14.90 0.88 18.58
C GLU A 276 14.65 2.39 18.75
N PRO A 277 13.96 3.05 17.79
CA PRO A 277 13.70 4.48 17.87
C PRO A 277 12.89 4.84 19.14
N LEU A 278 12.02 3.94 19.58
CA LEU A 278 11.19 4.14 20.78
C LEU A 278 12.05 4.29 22.05
N ALA A 279 13.17 3.57 22.15
CA ALA A 279 14.06 3.67 23.31
C ALA A 279 14.75 5.04 23.32
N LYS A 280 15.12 5.57 22.14
CA LYS A 280 15.64 6.93 22.03
C LYS A 280 14.61 7.97 22.48
N VAL A 281 13.34 7.81 22.13
CA VAL A 281 12.27 8.71 22.55
C VAL A 281 12.09 8.69 24.07
N LEU A 282 12.02 7.49 24.67
CA LEU A 282 11.77 7.33 26.12
C LEU A 282 12.95 7.77 26.98
N LEU A 283 14.17 7.45 26.55
CA LEU A 283 15.40 7.67 27.33
C LEU A 283 16.04 9.04 27.08
N HIS A 284 15.47 9.85 26.20
CA HIS A 284 15.89 11.24 26.02
C HIS A 284 15.62 12.06 27.29
N SER A 285 16.48 13.04 27.59
CA SER A 285 16.40 13.87 28.80
C SER A 285 15.09 14.66 28.97
N GLY A 286 14.31 14.80 27.89
CA GLY A 286 13.07 15.57 27.85
C GLY A 286 11.78 14.75 27.93
N PHE A 287 11.84 13.43 28.15
CA PHE A 287 10.60 12.63 28.22
C PHE A 287 9.86 12.81 29.55
N PHE A 288 10.61 12.87 30.67
CA PHE A 288 10.09 12.99 32.04
C PHE A 288 10.22 14.41 32.61
N GLU A 289 10.54 15.40 31.77
CA GLU A 289 10.90 16.77 32.18
C GLU A 289 9.77 17.56 32.87
N HIS A 290 8.51 17.13 32.71
CA HIS A 290 7.35 17.81 33.28
C HIS A 290 6.95 17.30 34.67
N LEU A 291 7.65 16.31 35.22
CA LEU A 291 7.40 15.82 36.58
C LEU A 291 7.96 16.80 37.63
N SER A 292 7.19 17.06 38.68
CA SER A 292 7.68 17.86 39.80
C SER A 292 8.65 17.07 40.69
N ASP A 293 9.43 17.77 41.51
CA ASP A 293 10.26 17.12 42.54
C ASP A 293 9.44 16.27 43.51
N SER A 294 8.20 16.69 43.79
CA SER A 294 7.26 15.92 44.61
C SER A 294 6.85 14.63 43.92
N ASP A 295 6.53 14.66 42.61
CA ASP A 295 6.19 13.46 41.85
C ASP A 295 7.35 12.47 41.85
N ASN A 296 8.57 12.95 41.60
CA ASN A 296 9.78 12.13 41.59
C ASN A 296 10.06 11.49 42.96
N LYS A 297 9.89 12.25 44.05
CA LYS A 297 10.04 11.75 45.41
C LYS A 297 9.01 10.67 45.73
N THR A 298 7.73 10.93 45.48
CA THR A 298 6.65 9.97 45.72
C THR A 298 6.84 8.71 44.88
N TRP A 299 7.26 8.83 43.62
CA TRP A 299 7.60 7.68 42.78
C TRP A 299 8.72 6.83 43.40
N LYS A 300 9.81 7.45 43.85
CA LYS A 300 10.94 6.76 44.49
C LYS A 300 10.53 6.06 45.78
N GLU A 301 9.63 6.65 46.57
CA GLU A 301 9.07 6.05 47.78
C GLU A 301 8.23 4.81 47.48
N ILE A 302 7.41 4.84 46.41
CA ILE A 302 6.53 3.73 46.02
C ILE A 302 7.31 2.59 45.35
N HIS A 303 8.19 2.92 44.39
CA HIS A 303 8.84 1.92 43.53
C HIS A 303 10.29 1.62 43.91
N LEU A 304 10.83 2.33 44.91
CA LEU A 304 12.20 2.16 45.41
C LEU A 304 13.29 2.40 44.36
N VAL A 305 12.97 3.14 43.30
CA VAL A 305 13.85 3.48 42.19
C VAL A 305 13.44 4.82 41.58
N ASP A 306 14.40 5.55 41.02
CA ASP A 306 14.11 6.74 40.22
C ASP A 306 13.36 6.38 38.91
N VAL A 307 12.66 7.37 38.34
CA VAL A 307 11.80 7.21 37.16
C VAL A 307 12.55 6.67 35.95
N THR A 308 13.64 7.32 35.54
CA THR A 308 14.39 6.91 34.33
C THR A 308 14.95 5.49 34.44
N PRO A 309 15.63 5.08 35.53
CA PRO A 309 16.06 3.69 35.70
C PRO A 309 14.89 2.69 35.76
N PHE A 310 13.72 3.07 36.28
CA PHE A 310 12.53 2.21 36.23
C PHE A 310 12.12 1.93 34.79
N PHE A 311 11.86 2.97 34.00
CA PHE A 311 11.36 2.82 32.64
C PHE A 311 12.41 2.20 31.70
N ASN A 312 13.69 2.44 31.97
CA ASN A 312 14.78 1.72 31.34
C ASN A 312 14.68 0.19 31.58
N ARG A 313 14.43 -0.23 32.83
CA ARG A 313 14.17 -1.66 33.12
C ARG A 313 12.87 -2.16 32.49
N SER A 314 11.80 -1.37 32.51
CA SER A 314 10.52 -1.77 31.90
C SER A 314 10.60 -1.95 30.38
N LEU A 315 11.41 -1.17 29.66
CA LEU A 315 11.69 -1.44 28.23
C LEU A 315 12.17 -2.87 28.01
N VAL A 316 13.08 -3.33 28.88
CA VAL A 316 13.61 -4.70 28.81
C VAL A 316 12.57 -5.71 29.30
N GLN A 317 11.98 -5.51 30.48
CA GLN A 317 11.12 -6.51 31.11
C GLN A 317 9.74 -6.66 30.48
N ASP A 318 9.11 -5.55 30.11
CA ASP A 318 7.70 -5.52 29.70
C ASP A 318 7.53 -5.54 28.17
N ILE A 319 8.59 -5.19 27.42
CA ILE A 319 8.54 -5.15 25.94
C ILE A 319 9.54 -6.15 25.33
N ALA A 320 10.83 -5.99 25.60
CA ALA A 320 11.86 -6.77 24.90
C ALA A 320 11.82 -8.26 25.27
N LYS A 321 11.74 -8.61 26.56
CA LYS A 321 11.67 -9.99 27.04
C LYS A 321 10.48 -10.77 26.45
N PRO A 322 9.23 -10.28 26.55
CA PRO A 322 8.08 -10.98 25.95
C PRO A 322 8.23 -11.14 24.43
N LEU A 323 8.81 -10.15 23.75
CA LEU A 323 9.05 -10.21 22.31
C LEU A 323 10.10 -11.28 21.95
N VAL A 324 11.24 -11.32 22.66
CA VAL A 324 12.27 -12.34 22.47
C VAL A 324 11.71 -13.73 22.78
N ASN A 325 10.89 -13.87 23.83
CA ASN A 325 10.21 -15.13 24.14
C ASN A 325 9.26 -15.57 23.02
N LEU A 326 8.52 -14.63 22.42
CA LEU A 326 7.66 -14.87 21.27
C LEU A 326 8.48 -15.36 20.07
N LEU A 327 9.60 -14.71 19.74
CA LEU A 327 10.49 -15.14 18.65
C LEU A 327 11.07 -16.54 18.91
N ARG A 328 11.47 -16.81 20.16
CA ARG A 328 11.98 -18.12 20.57
C ARG A 328 10.91 -19.20 20.44
N TYR A 329 9.68 -18.93 20.84
CA TYR A 329 8.55 -19.86 20.67
C TYR A 329 8.30 -20.16 19.18
N LEU A 330 8.29 -19.14 18.33
CA LEU A 330 8.10 -19.33 16.88
C LEU A 330 9.17 -20.25 16.28
N GLU A 331 10.42 -20.03 16.64
CA GLU A 331 11.57 -20.78 16.13
C GLU A 331 11.68 -22.20 16.69
N GLN A 332 11.47 -22.36 17.99
CA GLN A 332 11.81 -23.59 18.71
C GLN A 332 10.63 -24.53 18.92
N GLU A 333 9.39 -24.02 18.88
CA GLU A 333 8.17 -24.81 19.13
C GLU A 333 7.24 -24.77 17.90
N HIS A 334 6.75 -23.58 17.52
CA HIS A 334 5.76 -23.46 16.44
C HIS A 334 6.27 -24.01 15.11
N PHE A 335 7.49 -23.62 14.71
CA PHE A 335 8.10 -24.08 13.46
C PHE A 335 8.17 -25.61 13.39
N LYS A 336 8.56 -26.28 14.48
CA LYS A 336 8.65 -27.75 14.54
C LYS A 336 7.30 -28.44 14.33
N SER A 337 6.21 -27.78 14.68
CA SER A 337 4.85 -28.28 14.45
C SER A 337 4.35 -28.08 13.02
N CYS A 338 5.10 -27.38 12.16
CA CYS A 338 4.71 -27.20 10.76
C CYS A 338 5.08 -28.44 9.92
N PRO A 339 4.11 -29.12 9.28
CA PRO A 339 4.37 -30.34 8.51
C PRO A 339 5.20 -30.07 7.25
N SER A 340 5.99 -31.05 6.80
CA SER A 340 6.66 -31.01 5.49
C SER A 340 5.68 -31.08 4.30
N GLU A 341 6.16 -30.75 3.10
CA GLU A 341 5.38 -30.82 1.85
C GLU A 341 4.72 -32.18 1.59
N THR A 342 5.30 -33.27 2.12
CA THR A 342 4.73 -34.62 2.04
C THR A 342 3.33 -34.70 2.64
N PHE A 343 3.08 -33.94 3.72
CA PHE A 343 1.82 -33.99 4.47
C PHE A 343 0.91 -32.79 4.17
N LEU A 344 1.49 -31.59 4.05
CA LEU A 344 0.74 -30.36 3.87
C LEU A 344 1.33 -29.53 2.72
N ASN A 345 0.55 -29.34 1.67
CA ASN A 345 0.96 -28.58 0.49
C ASN A 345 0.36 -27.18 0.42
N GLY A 346 -0.63 -26.81 1.24
CA GLY A 346 -1.33 -25.53 1.12
C GLY A 346 -2.65 -25.51 1.88
N LEU A 347 -3.36 -24.37 1.86
CA LEU A 347 -4.59 -24.17 2.64
C LEU A 347 -5.68 -25.21 2.37
N GLY A 348 -5.81 -25.71 1.15
CA GLY A 348 -6.89 -26.64 0.77
C GLY A 348 -6.89 -27.96 1.57
N LYS A 349 -5.79 -28.28 2.26
CA LYS A 349 -5.67 -29.45 3.14
C LYS A 349 -5.88 -29.16 4.63
N LEU A 350 -6.15 -27.91 5.01
CA LEU A 350 -6.42 -27.53 6.40
C LEU A 350 -7.92 -27.58 6.72
N PRO A 351 -8.29 -27.91 7.98
CA PRO A 351 -7.40 -28.24 9.10
C PRO A 351 -6.81 -29.66 9.04
N LEU A 352 -5.64 -29.85 9.66
CA LEU A 352 -5.01 -31.16 9.90
C LEU A 352 -5.80 -31.94 10.95
N GLY A 353 -5.78 -33.28 10.89
CA GLY A 353 -6.49 -34.14 11.84
C GLY A 353 -5.74 -34.45 13.15
N THR A 354 -4.42 -34.27 13.15
CA THR A 354 -3.53 -34.53 14.28
C THR A 354 -2.40 -33.50 14.31
N GLU A 355 -1.81 -33.29 15.48
CA GLU A 355 -0.62 -32.45 15.63
C GLU A 355 0.61 -33.10 14.99
N PHE A 356 1.64 -32.27 14.76
CA PHE A 356 2.92 -32.67 14.20
C PHE A 356 4.06 -32.24 15.12
N ALA A 357 5.15 -33.00 15.10
CA ALA A 357 6.39 -32.67 15.77
C ALA A 357 7.58 -32.90 14.82
N ASP A 358 8.56 -32.00 14.89
CA ASP A 358 9.80 -32.04 14.11
C ASP A 358 9.59 -32.22 12.59
N HIS A 359 8.54 -31.58 12.05
CA HIS A 359 8.13 -31.66 10.63
C HIS A 359 7.82 -33.07 10.10
N SER A 360 7.72 -34.04 11.01
CA SER A 360 7.75 -35.47 10.71
C SER A 360 6.35 -36.07 10.61
N GLN A 361 6.17 -37.35 10.96
CA GLN A 361 4.88 -38.03 10.85
C GLN A 361 3.85 -37.42 11.83
N PRO A 362 2.55 -37.49 11.49
CA PRO A 362 1.47 -37.08 12.39
C PRO A 362 1.52 -37.83 13.72
N ASP A 363 1.36 -37.11 14.83
CA ASP A 363 1.26 -37.69 16.17
C ASP A 363 -0.19 -38.13 16.45
N GLY A 364 -0.48 -39.40 16.19
CA GLY A 364 -1.80 -40.00 16.41
C GLY A 364 -2.30 -39.93 17.86
N SER A 365 -1.44 -39.63 18.84
CA SER A 365 -1.84 -39.43 20.24
C SER A 365 -2.40 -38.03 20.51
N ARG A 366 -2.27 -37.10 19.57
CA ARG A 366 -2.66 -35.69 19.70
C ARG A 366 -3.63 -35.29 18.59
N PRO A 367 -4.93 -35.65 18.71
CA PRO A 367 -5.95 -35.22 17.76
C PRO A 367 -6.19 -33.71 17.84
N THR A 368 -6.44 -33.08 16.70
CA THR A 368 -6.76 -31.65 16.63
C THR A 368 -8.26 -31.40 16.80
N THR A 369 -8.63 -30.18 17.19
CA THR A 369 -10.05 -29.80 17.35
C THR A 369 -10.75 -29.50 16.03
N GLN A 370 -10.01 -29.04 15.02
CA GLN A 370 -10.51 -28.61 13.70
C GLN A 370 -11.56 -27.49 13.76
N LYS A 371 -11.64 -26.79 14.89
CA LYS A 371 -12.69 -25.83 15.22
C LYS A 371 -12.12 -24.59 15.87
N LEU A 372 -12.80 -23.46 15.64
CA LEU A 372 -12.58 -22.22 16.38
C LEU A 372 -12.98 -22.38 17.86
N PRO A 373 -12.51 -21.50 18.76
CA PRO A 373 -12.87 -21.54 20.18
C PRO A 373 -14.38 -21.53 20.45
N THR A 374 -15.17 -20.95 19.55
CA THR A 374 -16.64 -20.86 19.63
C THR A 374 -17.35 -22.10 19.05
N GLY A 375 -16.60 -23.05 18.49
CA GLY A 375 -17.11 -24.37 18.03
C GLY A 375 -17.36 -24.49 16.53
N GLN A 376 -17.29 -23.40 15.78
CA GLN A 376 -17.43 -23.37 14.32
C GLN A 376 -16.28 -24.15 13.65
N PRO A 377 -16.56 -24.91 12.58
CA PRO A 377 -15.53 -25.65 11.86
C PRO A 377 -14.60 -24.72 11.09
N LEU A 378 -13.31 -25.06 11.06
CA LEU A 378 -12.31 -24.40 10.22
C LEU A 378 -12.31 -24.98 8.80
N SER A 379 -11.98 -24.14 7.81
CA SER A 379 -11.83 -24.57 6.42
C SER A 379 -10.79 -23.73 5.69
N GLY A 380 -9.69 -24.38 5.29
CA GLY A 380 -8.64 -23.70 4.53
C GLY A 380 -9.06 -23.32 3.11
N SER A 381 -9.87 -24.15 2.44
CA SER A 381 -10.47 -23.77 1.14
C SER A 381 -11.36 -22.54 1.26
N LYS A 382 -12.15 -22.42 2.35
CA LYS A 382 -12.98 -21.22 2.56
C LYS A 382 -12.14 -19.98 2.82
N THR A 383 -11.07 -20.13 3.59
CA THR A 383 -10.09 -19.07 3.81
C THR A 383 -9.49 -18.59 2.50
N PHE A 384 -9.08 -19.53 1.62
CA PHE A 384 -8.56 -19.18 0.31
C PHE A 384 -9.57 -18.43 -0.57
N GLU A 385 -10.86 -18.81 -0.54
CA GLU A 385 -11.89 -18.06 -1.27
C GLU A 385 -12.01 -16.61 -0.81
N THR A 386 -11.94 -16.36 0.51
CA THR A 386 -11.97 -14.99 1.04
C THR A 386 -10.73 -14.21 0.62
N LEU A 387 -9.54 -14.83 0.69
CA LEU A 387 -8.30 -14.20 0.24
C LEU A 387 -8.30 -13.92 -1.26
N LEU A 388 -8.86 -14.82 -2.06
CA LEU A 388 -9.01 -14.60 -3.50
C LEU A 388 -9.83 -13.34 -3.77
N LYS A 389 -10.93 -13.13 -3.04
CA LYS A 389 -11.74 -11.91 -3.15
C LYS A 389 -11.01 -10.67 -2.67
N TYR A 390 -10.16 -10.78 -1.63
CA TYR A 390 -9.30 -9.69 -1.20
C TYR A 390 -8.37 -9.25 -2.33
N PHE A 391 -7.57 -10.18 -2.88
CA PHE A 391 -6.53 -9.85 -3.85
C PHE A 391 -7.07 -9.48 -5.22
N THR A 392 -8.18 -10.08 -5.65
CA THR A 392 -8.81 -9.77 -6.94
C THR A 392 -9.79 -8.60 -6.85
N THR A 393 -10.33 -8.32 -5.67
CA THR A 393 -11.46 -7.37 -5.42
C THR A 393 -12.76 -7.71 -6.16
N LEU A 394 -12.84 -8.91 -6.76
CA LEU A 394 -13.97 -9.37 -7.58
C LEU A 394 -14.68 -10.54 -6.91
N GLU A 395 -15.98 -10.67 -7.20
CA GLU A 395 -16.76 -11.87 -6.86
C GLU A 395 -16.51 -12.98 -7.90
N ILE A 396 -15.26 -13.42 -8.03
CA ILE A 396 -14.83 -14.49 -8.93
C ILE A 396 -14.55 -15.79 -8.16
N THR A 397 -14.97 -16.94 -8.70
CA THR A 397 -14.66 -18.22 -8.08
C THR A 397 -13.26 -18.73 -8.48
N PRO A 398 -12.61 -19.55 -7.64
CA PRO A 398 -11.34 -20.18 -7.99
C PRO A 398 -11.40 -20.94 -9.32
N THR A 399 -12.49 -21.68 -9.57
CA THR A 399 -12.69 -22.43 -10.83
C THR A 399 -12.70 -21.50 -12.04
N GLN A 400 -13.51 -20.44 -11.99
CA GLN A 400 -13.62 -19.48 -13.10
C GLN A 400 -12.28 -18.81 -13.41
N LEU A 401 -11.56 -18.37 -12.37
CA LEU A 401 -10.28 -17.71 -12.58
C LEU A 401 -9.22 -18.67 -13.12
N ARG A 402 -9.19 -19.91 -12.61
CA ARG A 402 -8.27 -20.95 -13.09
C ARG A 402 -8.50 -21.29 -14.56
N GLU A 403 -9.75 -21.39 -15.00
CA GLU A 403 -10.09 -21.64 -16.41
C GLU A 403 -9.63 -20.49 -17.32
N GLN A 404 -9.86 -19.24 -16.90
CA GLN A 404 -9.37 -18.06 -17.62
C GLN A 404 -7.85 -18.05 -17.73
N ALA A 405 -7.16 -18.30 -16.61
CA ALA A 405 -5.70 -18.39 -16.57
C ALA A 405 -5.17 -19.49 -17.47
N SER A 406 -5.82 -20.65 -17.50
CA SER A 406 -5.44 -21.76 -18.38
C SER A 406 -5.55 -21.38 -19.85
N LYS A 407 -6.61 -20.70 -20.27
CA LYS A 407 -6.76 -20.23 -21.65
C LYS A 407 -5.64 -19.28 -22.06
N ILE A 408 -5.33 -18.30 -21.22
CA ILE A 408 -4.28 -17.30 -21.46
C ILE A 408 -2.91 -17.96 -21.50
N LEU A 409 -2.63 -18.88 -20.56
CA LEU A 409 -1.37 -19.61 -20.51
C LEU A 409 -1.09 -20.37 -21.81
N HIS A 410 -2.09 -21.05 -22.39
CA HIS A 410 -1.91 -21.76 -23.65
C HIS A 410 -1.59 -20.81 -24.81
N GLN A 411 -2.29 -19.67 -24.91
CA GLN A 411 -2.06 -18.68 -25.96
C GLN A 411 -0.64 -18.08 -25.88
N LEU A 412 -0.23 -17.66 -24.69
CA LEU A 412 1.11 -17.08 -24.48
C LEU A 412 2.22 -18.11 -24.68
N TYR A 413 1.98 -19.37 -24.35
CA TYR A 413 2.92 -20.45 -24.60
C TYR A 413 3.17 -20.65 -26.11
N ASP A 414 2.13 -20.61 -26.93
CA ASP A 414 2.27 -20.69 -28.39
C ASP A 414 3.11 -19.50 -28.93
N GLU A 415 2.89 -18.29 -28.41
CA GLU A 415 3.70 -17.12 -28.76
C GLU A 415 5.19 -17.28 -28.36
N ALA A 416 5.46 -17.87 -27.20
CA ALA A 416 6.81 -18.18 -26.75
C ALA A 416 7.50 -19.18 -27.69
N VAL A 417 6.77 -20.20 -28.16
CA VAL A 417 7.28 -21.20 -29.11
C VAL A 417 7.61 -20.54 -30.45
N ASP A 418 6.79 -19.61 -30.93
CA ASP A 418 7.08 -18.85 -32.14
C ASP A 418 8.33 -17.97 -32.02
N ILE A 419 8.56 -17.36 -30.85
CA ILE A 419 9.80 -16.62 -30.58
C ILE A 419 11.00 -17.58 -30.60
N ALA A 420 10.90 -18.75 -29.97
CA ALA A 420 11.97 -19.75 -29.97
C ALA A 420 12.34 -20.20 -31.40
N LYS A 421 11.33 -20.44 -32.27
CA LYS A 421 11.56 -20.77 -33.69
C LYS A 421 12.28 -19.66 -34.43
N LYS A 422 11.83 -18.41 -34.27
CA LYS A 422 12.46 -17.24 -34.91
C LYS A 422 13.90 -17.03 -34.43
N TYR A 423 14.17 -17.27 -33.15
CA TYR A 423 15.50 -17.09 -32.57
C TYR A 423 16.51 -18.15 -33.06
N THR A 424 16.05 -19.40 -33.15
CA THR A 424 16.89 -20.57 -33.49
C THR A 424 16.97 -20.82 -34.99
N GLY A 425 15.95 -20.40 -35.76
CA GLY A 425 15.79 -20.72 -37.19
C GLY A 425 15.21 -22.12 -37.42
N GLN A 426 14.76 -22.81 -36.38
CA GLN A 426 14.22 -24.17 -36.47
C GLN A 426 12.71 -24.16 -36.78
N GLU A 427 12.26 -25.09 -37.63
CA GLU A 427 10.83 -25.24 -37.95
C GLU A 427 10.07 -26.08 -36.91
N GLY A 428 10.74 -27.09 -36.33
CA GLY A 428 10.14 -28.02 -35.37
C GLY A 428 10.10 -27.47 -33.95
N ASN A 429 8.93 -27.53 -33.29
CA ASN A 429 8.72 -27.00 -31.93
C ASN A 429 9.72 -27.57 -30.92
N THR A 430 9.89 -28.90 -30.89
CA THR A 430 10.73 -29.58 -29.89
C THR A 430 12.19 -29.12 -29.96
N THR A 431 12.75 -29.10 -31.17
CA THR A 431 14.14 -28.66 -31.41
C THR A 431 14.29 -27.18 -31.10
N ALA A 432 13.36 -26.33 -31.57
CA ALA A 432 13.38 -24.89 -31.32
C ALA A 432 13.38 -24.55 -29.82
N ILE A 433 12.46 -25.17 -29.05
CA ILE A 433 12.38 -24.95 -27.60
C ILE A 433 13.65 -25.43 -26.91
N SER A 434 14.19 -26.59 -27.30
CA SER A 434 15.38 -27.17 -26.65
C SER A 434 16.62 -26.31 -26.89
N GLU A 435 16.86 -25.87 -28.12
CA GLU A 435 17.97 -24.97 -28.46
C GLU A 435 17.80 -23.59 -27.82
N PHE A 436 16.57 -23.07 -27.77
CA PHE A 436 16.31 -21.79 -27.14
C PHE A 436 16.50 -21.83 -25.62
N LYS A 437 16.07 -22.90 -24.94
CA LYS A 437 16.38 -23.14 -23.51
C LYS A 437 17.87 -23.08 -23.22
N LEU A 438 18.69 -23.75 -24.04
CA LEU A 438 20.15 -23.69 -23.92
C LEU A 438 20.69 -22.26 -24.08
N ALA A 439 20.12 -21.48 -25.00
CA ALA A 439 20.50 -20.08 -25.17
C ALA A 439 20.12 -19.21 -23.96
N LEU A 440 18.95 -19.42 -23.36
CA LEU A 440 18.48 -18.68 -22.18
C LEU A 440 19.32 -18.97 -20.93
N GLN A 441 19.88 -20.18 -20.84
CA GLN A 441 20.68 -20.66 -19.70
C GLN A 441 22.17 -20.31 -19.79
N HIS A 442 22.61 -19.71 -20.90
CA HIS A 442 24.00 -19.36 -21.09
C HIS A 442 24.45 -18.32 -20.05
N VAL A 443 25.66 -18.47 -19.50
CA VAL A 443 26.16 -17.66 -18.36
C VAL A 443 26.14 -16.14 -18.61
N ASN A 444 26.27 -15.73 -19.88
CA ASN A 444 26.18 -14.31 -20.26
C ASN A 444 24.79 -13.69 -20.08
N MET A 445 23.75 -14.52 -19.89
CA MET A 445 22.37 -14.07 -19.62
C MET A 445 22.16 -13.66 -18.17
N SER A 446 23.06 -14.01 -17.25
CA SER A 446 23.05 -13.51 -15.88
C SER A 446 23.93 -12.25 -15.76
N PHE A 447 23.62 -11.39 -14.80
CA PHE A 447 24.47 -10.23 -14.49
C PHE A 447 25.70 -10.61 -13.67
N ASN A 448 25.63 -11.74 -12.95
CA ASN A 448 26.70 -12.31 -12.17
C ASN A 448 27.13 -13.69 -12.72
N ILE A 449 28.43 -14.00 -12.62
CA ILE A 449 29.03 -15.29 -13.04
C ILE A 449 29.04 -16.29 -11.86
N LYS A 450 29.09 -15.79 -10.63
CA LYS A 450 28.96 -16.52 -9.36
C LYS A 450 27.99 -15.74 -8.46
N GLY A 451 27.32 -16.39 -7.51
CA GLY A 451 26.53 -15.71 -6.48
C GLY A 451 27.35 -14.62 -5.78
N PHE A 452 26.70 -13.52 -5.40
CA PHE A 452 27.41 -12.36 -4.83
C PHE A 452 28.12 -12.73 -3.50
N PRO A 453 29.45 -12.53 -3.38
CA PRO A 453 30.13 -12.59 -2.09
C PRO A 453 29.65 -11.45 -1.20
N GLY A 454 29.44 -11.73 0.10
CA GLY A 454 28.88 -10.75 1.05
C GLY A 454 29.69 -9.47 1.26
N ASN A 455 30.93 -9.40 0.76
CA ASN A 455 31.86 -8.27 0.87
C ASN A 455 32.07 -7.48 -0.44
N GLU A 456 31.50 -7.90 -1.58
CA GLU A 456 31.85 -7.38 -2.92
C GLU A 456 30.68 -6.73 -3.68
N SER A 457 29.64 -6.25 -2.97
CA SER A 457 28.47 -5.56 -3.54
C SER A 457 28.61 -4.03 -3.45
N ASP A 458 29.57 -3.49 -4.19
CA ASP A 458 29.88 -2.05 -4.20
C ASP A 458 28.96 -1.21 -5.13
N GLU A 459 29.14 0.12 -5.09
CA GLU A 459 28.39 1.11 -5.88
C GLU A 459 28.51 0.90 -7.41
N ASN A 460 29.48 0.11 -7.87
CA ASN A 460 29.72 -0.11 -9.30
C ASN A 460 28.84 -1.25 -9.86
N ALA A 461 28.61 -2.32 -9.08
CA ALA A 461 27.61 -3.33 -9.39
C ALA A 461 26.19 -2.74 -9.44
N PHE A 462 25.95 -1.76 -8.56
CA PHE A 462 24.73 -0.96 -8.49
C PHE A 462 24.50 -0.09 -9.75
N ARG A 463 25.55 0.62 -10.23
CA ARG A 463 25.48 1.45 -11.45
C ARG A 463 25.28 0.65 -12.74
N LEU A 464 25.70 -0.62 -12.78
CA LEU A 464 25.59 -1.48 -13.96
C LEU A 464 24.20 -2.14 -14.13
N CYS A 465 23.37 -2.15 -13.09
CA CYS A 465 21.99 -2.66 -13.14
C CYS A 465 20.99 -1.61 -13.66
N VAL A 466 21.31 -0.32 -13.57
CA VAL A 466 20.48 0.75 -14.14
C VAL A 466 20.76 0.83 -15.65
N MET A 467 20.14 -0.03 -16.45
CA MET A 467 20.21 0.12 -17.90
C MET A 467 19.40 1.35 -18.34
N GLY A 468 20.12 2.44 -18.61
CA GLY A 468 19.63 3.73 -19.10
C GLY A 468 19.06 3.71 -20.54
N GLN A 469 17.99 2.95 -20.76
CA GLN A 469 17.17 3.10 -21.95
C GLN A 469 16.20 4.27 -21.74
N ASN A 470 16.42 5.35 -22.48
CA ASN A 470 15.59 6.55 -22.43
C ASN A 470 14.22 6.28 -23.07
N ILE A 471 13.28 5.71 -22.29
CA ILE A 471 11.88 5.50 -22.67
C ILE A 471 11.05 6.79 -22.70
N ARG A 472 11.63 7.91 -22.22
CA ARG A 472 10.96 9.20 -22.10
C ARG A 472 10.30 9.70 -23.40
N PRO A 473 10.92 9.59 -24.59
CA PRO A 473 10.30 10.02 -25.85
C PRO A 473 9.02 9.24 -26.22
N VAL A 474 8.86 8.02 -25.70
CA VAL A 474 7.68 7.18 -25.95
C VAL A 474 6.55 7.53 -24.98
N LEU A 475 6.90 7.89 -23.73
CA LEU A 475 5.93 8.29 -22.69
C LEU A 475 5.14 9.55 -23.10
N ASP A 476 5.78 10.49 -23.81
CA ASP A 476 5.14 11.72 -24.29
C ASP A 476 3.93 11.44 -25.20
N SER A 477 3.85 10.29 -25.87
CA SER A 477 2.70 9.91 -26.71
C SER A 477 1.61 9.16 -25.94
N LEU A 478 1.93 8.62 -24.76
CA LEU A 478 1.07 7.74 -23.97
C LEU A 478 0.48 8.41 -22.74
N PHE A 479 1.12 9.47 -22.25
CA PHE A 479 0.80 10.15 -21.01
C PHE A 479 0.85 11.67 -21.17
N TYR A 480 0.27 12.39 -20.21
CA TYR A 480 0.38 13.84 -20.12
C TYR A 480 1.62 14.20 -19.29
N THR A 481 2.54 14.95 -19.88
CA THR A 481 3.81 15.33 -19.27
C THR A 481 3.70 16.63 -18.48
N GLU A 482 2.80 17.52 -18.87
CA GLU A 482 2.61 18.88 -18.32
C GLU A 482 1.12 19.24 -18.24
N GLY A 483 0.83 20.36 -17.57
CA GLY A 483 -0.53 20.89 -17.38
C GLY A 483 -1.34 20.18 -16.28
N ASP A 484 -2.62 20.52 -16.18
CA ASP A 484 -3.52 20.03 -15.12
C ASP A 484 -3.78 18.52 -15.19
N LYS A 485 -3.53 17.92 -16.35
CA LYS A 485 -3.65 16.47 -16.57
C LYS A 485 -2.34 15.71 -16.39
N ARG A 486 -1.24 16.35 -15.97
CA ARG A 486 0.07 15.71 -15.90
C ARG A 486 0.02 14.45 -15.04
N THR A 487 0.61 13.35 -15.54
CA THR A 487 0.68 12.06 -14.84
C THR A 487 2.12 11.61 -14.65
N ILE A 488 3.11 12.24 -15.28
CA ILE A 488 4.52 11.85 -15.10
C ILE A 488 5.07 12.45 -13.80
N PRO A 489 5.43 11.63 -12.80
CA PRO A 489 5.92 12.12 -11.51
C PRO A 489 7.26 12.86 -11.65
N SER A 490 7.50 13.77 -10.73
CA SER A 490 8.76 14.53 -10.64
C SER A 490 9.76 13.92 -9.66
N CYS A 491 9.28 13.10 -8.69
CA CYS A 491 10.14 12.42 -7.73
C CYS A 491 11.08 11.45 -8.44
N PRO A 492 12.40 11.47 -8.17
CA PRO A 492 13.31 10.46 -8.68
C PRO A 492 13.10 9.10 -7.98
N VAL A 493 13.55 8.04 -8.63
CA VAL A 493 13.62 6.68 -8.07
C VAL A 493 15.09 6.33 -7.80
N ASP A 494 15.42 6.08 -6.53
CA ASP A 494 16.71 5.52 -6.15
C ASP A 494 16.62 3.99 -6.14
N VAL A 495 17.55 3.30 -6.81
CA VAL A 495 17.62 1.84 -6.72
C VAL A 495 18.32 1.48 -5.39
N VAL A 496 17.89 0.44 -4.69
CA VAL A 496 18.49 0.01 -3.40
C VAL A 496 18.49 -1.53 -3.27
N PRO A 497 19.35 -2.15 -2.46
CA PRO A 497 19.29 -3.60 -2.22
C PRO A 497 18.18 -3.98 -1.23
N PHE A 498 17.48 -5.07 -1.51
CA PHE A 498 16.50 -5.71 -0.60
C PHE A 498 17.08 -6.98 0.04
N TYR A 499 17.28 -6.93 1.35
CA TYR A 499 17.90 -8.02 2.11
C TYR A 499 16.91 -9.07 2.62
N HIS A 500 15.99 -9.53 1.76
CA HIS A 500 15.04 -10.60 2.07
C HIS A 500 15.36 -11.88 1.29
N PRO A 501 15.76 -13.00 1.92
CA PRO A 501 16.23 -14.20 1.23
C PRO A 501 15.15 -14.99 0.53
N TYR A 502 13.87 -14.73 0.82
CA TYR A 502 12.75 -15.29 0.06
C TYR A 502 12.24 -14.33 -1.03
N SER A 503 12.82 -13.14 -1.17
CA SER A 503 12.49 -12.28 -2.32
C SER A 503 13.17 -12.80 -3.57
N SER A 504 12.40 -12.90 -4.65
CA SER A 504 12.86 -13.26 -5.99
C SER A 504 12.55 -12.18 -7.03
N PHE A 505 11.96 -11.06 -6.62
CA PHE A 505 11.53 -9.98 -7.50
C PHE A 505 11.94 -8.62 -6.96
N HIS A 506 11.94 -7.64 -7.85
CA HIS A 506 12.12 -6.25 -7.47
C HIS A 506 10.87 -5.77 -6.72
N SER A 507 10.95 -4.61 -6.07
CA SER A 507 9.81 -3.99 -5.41
C SER A 507 9.89 -2.48 -5.49
N TYR A 508 8.77 -1.81 -5.62
CA TYR A 508 8.69 -0.35 -5.65
C TYR A 508 8.10 0.21 -4.36
N TYR A 509 8.68 1.31 -3.86
CA TYR A 509 8.12 2.09 -2.76
C TYR A 509 7.99 3.57 -3.15
N PRO A 510 6.83 4.21 -2.89
CA PRO A 510 6.62 5.61 -3.22
C PRO A 510 7.41 6.55 -2.30
N GLY A 511 7.78 7.71 -2.85
CA GLY A 511 8.36 8.82 -2.10
C GLY A 511 7.29 9.68 -1.41
N SER A 512 7.72 10.74 -0.74
CA SER A 512 6.80 11.76 -0.22
C SER A 512 6.26 12.65 -1.34
N LYS A 513 5.08 13.26 -1.12
CA LYS A 513 4.45 14.21 -2.06
C LYS A 513 5.36 15.38 -2.46
N ASP A 514 6.27 15.79 -1.57
CA ASP A 514 7.27 16.85 -1.81
C ASP A 514 8.65 16.34 -2.25
N CYS A 515 8.77 15.03 -2.51
CA CYS A 515 10.00 14.35 -2.95
C CYS A 515 11.20 14.47 -2.00
N LYS A 516 11.01 14.93 -0.75
CA LYS A 516 12.08 14.95 0.27
C LYS A 516 12.47 13.55 0.71
N ILE A 517 11.49 12.65 0.73
CA ILE A 517 11.72 11.20 0.74
C ILE A 517 11.56 10.77 -0.71
N LYS A 518 12.63 10.25 -1.30
CA LYS A 518 12.59 9.77 -2.68
C LYS A 518 11.86 8.42 -2.76
N ALA A 519 11.34 8.12 -3.94
CA ALA A 519 10.87 6.78 -4.25
C ALA A 519 12.04 5.81 -4.39
N THR A 520 11.81 4.51 -4.17
CA THR A 520 12.83 3.49 -4.33
C THR A 520 12.38 2.30 -5.17
N GLN A 521 13.33 1.70 -5.88
CA GLN A 521 13.18 0.34 -6.43
C GLN A 521 14.17 -0.57 -5.72
N GLU A 522 13.68 -1.57 -5.01
CA GLU A 522 14.51 -2.51 -4.28
C GLU A 522 14.83 -3.76 -5.11
N LEU A 523 16.10 -4.18 -5.12
CA LEU A 523 16.60 -5.34 -5.87
C LEU A 523 16.81 -6.54 -4.94
N PRO A 524 16.33 -7.75 -5.26
CA PRO A 524 16.50 -8.93 -4.42
C PRO A 524 17.99 -9.31 -4.32
N PHE A 525 18.55 -9.23 -3.10
CA PHE A 525 19.99 -9.38 -2.88
C PHE A 525 20.45 -10.85 -2.89
N PHE A 526 19.64 -11.76 -2.34
CA PHE A 526 20.01 -13.16 -2.13
C PHE A 526 19.52 -14.05 -3.28
N LEU A 527 20.05 -13.86 -4.48
CA LEU A 527 19.79 -14.72 -5.64
C LEU A 527 21.05 -15.47 -6.07
N ASP A 528 20.91 -16.77 -6.35
CA ASP A 528 22.00 -17.59 -6.89
C ASP A 528 22.42 -17.08 -8.29
N LYS A 529 21.43 -16.76 -9.13
CA LYS A 529 21.58 -16.14 -10.45
C LYS A 529 20.78 -14.83 -10.49
N PHE A 530 21.46 -13.68 -10.45
CA PHE A 530 20.82 -12.37 -10.60
C PHE A 530 20.56 -12.04 -12.07
N GLY A 531 19.33 -11.62 -12.35
CA GLY A 531 18.78 -11.44 -13.69
C GLY A 531 17.58 -12.37 -13.90
N PRO A 532 17.37 -12.92 -15.11
CA PRO A 532 18.24 -12.85 -16.29
C PRO A 532 18.06 -11.56 -17.11
N LYS A 533 19.11 -11.09 -17.79
CA LYS A 533 19.16 -9.80 -18.54
C LYS A 533 18.01 -9.59 -19.53
N TRP A 534 17.45 -10.67 -20.05
CA TRP A 534 16.37 -10.62 -21.02
C TRP A 534 15.01 -10.23 -20.41
N THR A 535 14.83 -10.27 -19.08
CA THR A 535 13.64 -9.74 -18.39
C THR A 535 13.76 -8.25 -18.05
N GLU A 536 14.95 -7.65 -18.10
CA GLU A 536 15.18 -6.38 -17.41
C GLU A 536 14.34 -5.20 -17.93
N TYR A 537 14.02 -5.19 -19.22
CA TYR A 537 13.21 -4.11 -19.80
C TYR A 537 11.78 -4.13 -19.27
N THR A 538 11.22 -5.33 -19.14
CA THR A 538 9.85 -5.51 -18.66
C THR A 538 9.80 -5.30 -17.15
N THR A 539 10.81 -5.76 -16.39
CA THR A 539 10.96 -5.47 -14.96
C THR A 539 11.10 -3.97 -14.68
N THR A 540 11.93 -3.26 -15.46
CA THR A 540 12.10 -1.81 -15.28
C THR A 540 10.81 -1.06 -15.60
N ALA A 541 10.09 -1.47 -16.66
CA ALA A 541 8.80 -0.88 -16.98
C ALA A 541 7.75 -1.13 -15.90
N HIS A 542 7.76 -2.33 -15.32
CA HIS A 542 6.87 -2.75 -14.23
C HIS A 542 7.07 -1.91 -12.96
N GLU A 543 8.31 -1.77 -12.49
CA GLU A 543 8.61 -1.09 -11.22
C GLU A 543 8.67 0.44 -11.35
N GLN A 544 9.14 0.93 -12.50
CA GLN A 544 9.35 2.36 -12.71
C GLN A 544 8.31 2.94 -13.68
N LEU A 545 8.76 3.37 -14.86
CA LEU A 545 7.91 4.01 -15.86
C LEU A 545 7.66 3.03 -17.01
N PRO A 546 6.40 2.83 -17.44
CA PRO A 546 5.19 3.49 -16.95
C PRO A 546 4.41 2.70 -15.86
N GLY A 547 5.03 1.74 -15.16
CA GLY A 547 4.40 0.92 -14.13
C GLY A 547 4.22 1.62 -12.78
N HIS A 548 4.66 0.99 -11.69
CA HIS A 548 4.35 1.40 -10.32
C HIS A 548 4.76 2.82 -9.97
N HIS A 549 5.95 3.27 -10.41
CA HIS A 549 6.35 4.64 -10.17
C HIS A 549 5.40 5.64 -10.83
N LEU A 550 4.99 5.40 -12.09
CA LEU A 550 4.01 6.28 -12.73
C LEU A 550 2.68 6.26 -11.99
N GLU A 551 2.19 5.08 -11.61
CA GLU A 551 0.90 4.93 -10.97
C GLU A 551 0.83 5.59 -9.59
N VAL A 552 1.67 5.11 -8.67
CA VAL A 552 1.55 5.42 -7.25
C VAL A 552 2.11 6.81 -6.95
N GLN A 553 3.26 7.15 -7.56
CA GLN A 553 3.89 8.45 -7.32
C GLN A 553 3.08 9.59 -7.93
N SER A 554 2.51 9.43 -9.13
CA SER A 554 1.71 10.50 -9.75
C SER A 554 0.45 10.79 -8.94
N TYR A 555 -0.20 9.77 -8.39
CA TYR A 555 -1.31 9.95 -7.47
C TYR A 555 -0.89 10.72 -6.23
N THR A 556 0.21 10.31 -5.60
CA THR A 556 0.75 10.97 -4.40
C THR A 556 1.12 12.43 -4.65
N GLU A 557 1.74 12.74 -5.80
CA GLU A 557 2.17 14.11 -6.13
C GLU A 557 1.03 15.02 -6.59
N PHE A 558 0.11 14.52 -7.42
CA PHE A 558 -0.78 15.39 -8.22
C PHE A 558 -2.27 15.21 -7.93
N PHE A 559 -2.70 14.03 -7.50
CA PHE A 559 -4.13 13.68 -7.49
C PHE A 559 -4.70 13.43 -6.10
N GLN A 560 -3.87 13.07 -5.12
CA GLN A 560 -4.29 12.89 -3.75
C GLN A 560 -4.76 14.24 -3.16
N ASP A 561 -6.01 14.25 -2.67
CA ASP A 561 -6.59 15.42 -2.01
C ASP A 561 -5.89 15.74 -0.68
N ASP A 562 -5.89 17.01 -0.29
CA ASP A 562 -5.36 17.49 1.00
C ASP A 562 -6.49 17.74 2.02
N CYS A 563 -7.59 16.99 1.90
CA CYS A 563 -8.75 17.14 2.78
C CYS A 563 -8.48 16.52 4.16
N ASN A 564 -9.23 16.97 5.17
CA ASN A 564 -9.16 16.45 6.53
C ASN A 564 -10.49 15.82 6.95
N ASP A 565 -10.88 14.75 6.23
CA ASP A 565 -12.15 14.03 6.45
C ASP A 565 -12.00 12.51 6.30
N ALA A 566 -13.08 11.77 6.55
CA ALA A 566 -13.09 10.31 6.41
C ALA A 566 -12.90 9.84 4.96
N ILE A 567 -13.25 10.67 3.97
CA ILE A 567 -13.06 10.35 2.55
C ILE A 567 -11.58 10.40 2.21
N HIS A 568 -10.83 11.39 2.73
CA HIS A 568 -9.38 11.47 2.57
C HIS A 568 -8.70 10.20 3.10
N TRP A 569 -9.11 9.70 4.27
CA TRP A 569 -8.60 8.44 4.82
C TRP A 569 -8.86 7.26 3.87
N LEU A 570 -10.06 7.15 3.29
CA LEU A 570 -10.41 6.13 2.29
C LEU A 570 -9.73 6.36 0.92
N ALA A 571 -9.15 7.54 0.69
CA ALA A 571 -8.47 7.89 -0.55
C ALA A 571 -6.94 7.88 -0.43
N LYS A 572 -6.38 7.56 0.75
CA LYS A 572 -4.93 7.38 0.89
C LYS A 572 -4.42 6.27 -0.04
N PRO A 573 -3.18 6.33 -0.53
CA PRO A 573 -2.55 5.19 -1.20
C PRO A 573 -2.64 3.97 -0.29
N ASN A 574 -3.24 2.91 -0.83
CA ASN A 574 -3.59 1.70 -0.11
C ASN A 574 -3.55 0.57 -1.13
N PHE A 575 -2.67 -0.40 -0.91
CA PHE A 575 -2.30 -1.41 -1.89
C PHE A 575 -3.47 -2.34 -2.28
N PHE A 576 -4.21 -1.96 -3.32
CA PHE A 576 -5.22 -2.79 -3.97
C PHE A 576 -4.54 -3.63 -5.05
N ALA A 577 -3.96 -4.77 -4.66
CA ALA A 577 -3.07 -5.58 -5.49
C ALA A 577 -3.54 -5.77 -6.94
N ALA A 578 -4.81 -6.11 -7.19
CA ALA A 578 -5.30 -6.26 -8.57
C ALA A 578 -5.27 -4.98 -9.40
N MET A 579 -5.43 -3.79 -8.82
CA MET A 579 -5.26 -2.54 -9.55
C MET A 579 -3.77 -2.26 -9.76
N THR A 580 -2.97 -2.29 -8.69
CA THR A 580 -1.55 -1.94 -8.69
C THR A 580 -0.72 -2.88 -9.58
N GLU A 581 -0.81 -4.18 -9.34
CA GLU A 581 -0.11 -5.20 -10.13
C GLU A 581 -0.71 -5.34 -11.53
N GLY A 582 -2.02 -5.10 -11.66
CA GLY A 582 -2.72 -5.10 -12.92
C GLY A 582 -2.28 -3.98 -13.86
N TRP A 583 -2.04 -2.78 -13.32
CA TRP A 583 -1.53 -1.65 -14.06
C TRP A 583 -0.13 -1.94 -14.61
N ALA A 584 0.78 -2.38 -13.75
CA ALA A 584 2.14 -2.72 -14.15
C ALA A 584 2.13 -3.83 -15.23
N ALA A 585 1.39 -4.92 -15.01
CA ALA A 585 1.23 -6.00 -15.99
C ALA A 585 0.56 -5.54 -17.31
N TYR A 586 -0.39 -4.61 -17.25
CA TYR A 586 -0.96 -3.95 -18.44
C TYR A 586 0.09 -3.15 -19.19
N THR A 587 0.96 -2.41 -18.49
CA THR A 587 2.01 -1.66 -19.18
C THR A 587 2.97 -2.58 -19.94
N GLU A 588 3.37 -3.70 -19.32
CA GLU A 588 4.25 -4.70 -19.91
C GLU A 588 3.62 -5.40 -21.11
N GLY A 589 2.45 -6.02 -20.93
CA GLY A 589 1.83 -6.90 -21.92
C GLY A 589 1.03 -6.17 -23.00
N GLU A 590 0.53 -4.97 -22.73
CA GLU A 590 -0.35 -4.23 -23.65
C GLU A 590 0.28 -2.96 -24.21
N LEU A 591 1.01 -2.18 -23.40
CA LEU A 591 1.60 -0.94 -23.89
C LEU A 591 2.93 -1.17 -24.61
N LEU A 592 3.90 -1.82 -23.97
CA LEU A 592 5.23 -2.02 -24.55
C LEU A 592 5.18 -2.68 -25.95
N PRO A 593 4.53 -3.83 -26.16
CA PRO A 593 4.53 -4.50 -27.47
C PRO A 593 3.68 -3.82 -28.53
N LYS A 594 2.59 -3.12 -28.17
CA LYS A 594 1.61 -2.61 -29.15
C LYS A 594 1.75 -1.12 -29.42
N ARG A 595 2.41 -0.37 -28.54
CA ARG A 595 2.48 1.11 -28.58
C ARG A 595 3.89 1.67 -28.61
N THR A 596 4.89 0.80 -28.66
CA THR A 596 6.30 1.19 -28.78
C THR A 596 6.95 0.39 -29.91
N ASN A 597 8.12 0.84 -30.34
CA ASN A 597 8.92 0.13 -31.34
C ASN A 597 9.85 -0.93 -30.72
N LEU A 598 9.78 -1.17 -29.40
CA LEU A 598 10.74 -1.98 -28.64
C LEU A 598 10.87 -3.42 -29.18
N TYR A 599 9.78 -4.02 -29.63
CA TYR A 599 9.75 -5.45 -30.02
C TYR A 599 9.50 -5.70 -31.52
N LEU A 600 9.63 -4.67 -32.37
CA LEU A 600 9.25 -4.78 -33.78
C LEU A 600 10.31 -5.47 -34.66
N ASN A 601 11.60 -5.31 -34.35
CA ASN A 601 12.68 -5.89 -35.15
C ASN A 601 12.91 -7.37 -34.79
N THR A 602 12.00 -8.25 -35.23
CA THR A 602 12.07 -9.68 -34.95
C THR A 602 13.19 -10.42 -35.68
N GLY A 603 13.95 -9.75 -36.55
CA GLY A 603 15.18 -10.30 -37.12
C GLY A 603 16.40 -10.17 -36.18
N ASN A 604 16.29 -9.35 -35.13
CA ASN A 604 17.35 -9.18 -34.14
C ASN A 604 17.14 -10.14 -32.95
N LYS A 605 18.13 -11.00 -32.70
CA LYS A 605 18.11 -11.97 -31.60
C LYS A 605 17.98 -11.32 -30.21
N GLN A 606 18.57 -10.15 -29.98
CA GLN A 606 18.44 -9.43 -28.72
C GLN A 606 17.01 -8.93 -28.51
N VAL A 607 16.36 -8.43 -29.57
CA VAL A 607 14.97 -7.98 -29.52
C VAL A 607 14.01 -9.15 -29.27
N LEU A 608 14.29 -10.32 -29.87
CA LEU A 608 13.55 -11.54 -29.59
C LEU A 608 13.68 -11.99 -28.12
N LEU A 609 14.89 -11.89 -27.54
CA LEU A 609 15.11 -12.18 -26.12
C LEU A 609 14.34 -11.21 -25.20
N GLN A 610 14.37 -9.91 -25.50
CA GLN A 610 13.62 -8.92 -24.72
C GLN A 610 12.10 -9.12 -24.84
N LYS A 611 11.61 -9.44 -26.04
CA LYS A 611 10.20 -9.81 -26.24
C LYS A 611 9.83 -11.08 -25.48
N TYR A 612 10.73 -12.07 -25.47
CA TYR A 612 10.55 -13.28 -24.67
C TYR A 612 10.49 -12.96 -23.18
N GLY A 613 11.30 -12.05 -22.65
CA GLY A 613 11.23 -11.64 -21.24
C GLY A 613 9.86 -11.09 -20.83
N MET A 614 9.25 -10.26 -21.67
CA MET A 614 7.87 -9.82 -21.44
C MET A 614 6.88 -10.99 -21.49
N ILE A 615 6.93 -11.83 -22.53
CA ILE A 615 6.05 -13.01 -22.64
C ILE A 615 6.25 -13.99 -21.47
N PHE A 616 7.48 -14.12 -20.97
CA PHE A 616 7.82 -14.94 -19.81
C PHE A 616 7.05 -14.49 -18.56
N TYR A 617 7.01 -13.20 -18.24
CA TYR A 617 6.23 -12.72 -17.09
C TYR A 617 4.72 -12.90 -17.29
N GLN A 618 4.22 -12.68 -18.51
CA GLN A 618 2.81 -12.92 -18.82
C GLN A 618 2.42 -14.40 -18.62
N ILE A 619 3.26 -15.33 -19.10
CA ILE A 619 3.13 -16.77 -18.84
C ILE A 619 3.18 -17.05 -17.33
N LEU A 620 4.13 -16.43 -16.63
CA LEU A 620 4.32 -16.62 -15.20
C LEU A 620 3.09 -16.17 -14.40
N TYR A 621 2.48 -15.02 -14.72
CA TYR A 621 1.28 -14.55 -14.03
C TYR A 621 0.10 -15.52 -14.19
N ALA A 622 -0.12 -16.02 -15.41
CA ALA A 622 -1.16 -17.02 -15.67
C ALA A 622 -0.85 -18.36 -14.98
N LEU A 623 0.39 -18.83 -15.04
CA LEU A 623 0.82 -20.07 -14.39
C LEU A 623 0.69 -19.99 -12.87
N ARG A 624 1.15 -18.90 -12.26
CA ARG A 624 1.04 -18.64 -10.82
C ARG A 624 -0.40 -18.65 -10.36
N THR A 625 -1.29 -18.01 -11.13
CA THR A 625 -2.73 -18.03 -10.83
C THR A 625 -3.27 -19.46 -10.75
N ILE A 626 -2.90 -20.33 -11.71
CA ILE A 626 -3.33 -21.73 -11.71
C ILE A 626 -2.71 -22.49 -10.53
N VAL A 627 -1.41 -22.34 -10.30
CA VAL A 627 -0.67 -23.09 -9.27
C VAL A 627 -1.11 -22.69 -7.86
N ASP A 628 -1.31 -21.40 -7.60
CA ASP A 628 -1.79 -20.89 -6.31
C ASP A 628 -3.18 -21.45 -5.99
N ILE A 629 -4.11 -21.42 -6.96
CA ILE A 629 -5.44 -22.04 -6.83
C ILE A 629 -5.35 -23.55 -6.64
N ASP A 630 -4.47 -24.22 -7.39
CA ASP A 630 -4.35 -25.67 -7.31
C ASP A 630 -3.84 -26.12 -5.95
N ILE A 631 -2.83 -25.43 -5.42
CA ILE A 631 -2.25 -25.70 -4.11
C ILE A 631 -3.24 -25.37 -2.99
N ASN A 632 -3.84 -24.18 -3.02
CA ASN A 632 -4.57 -23.63 -1.88
C ASN A 632 -6.08 -23.93 -1.90
N TRP A 633 -6.64 -24.36 -3.03
CA TRP A 633 -8.03 -24.79 -3.12
C TRP A 633 -8.13 -26.26 -3.56
N ASN A 634 -7.54 -26.65 -4.71
CA ASN A 634 -7.73 -27.98 -5.30
C ASN A 634 -6.94 -29.10 -4.62
N LYS A 635 -6.19 -28.79 -3.55
CA LYS A 635 -5.37 -29.72 -2.78
C LYS A 635 -4.26 -30.38 -3.62
N GLY A 636 -3.80 -29.68 -4.66
CA GLY A 636 -2.70 -30.08 -5.52
C GLY A 636 -1.39 -30.27 -4.75
N THR A 637 -0.44 -30.96 -5.38
CA THR A 637 0.89 -31.21 -4.79
C THR A 637 1.95 -30.31 -5.40
N LEU A 638 3.00 -30.00 -4.63
CA LEU A 638 4.15 -29.25 -5.15
C LEU A 638 4.85 -30.00 -6.29
N ALA A 639 4.79 -31.34 -6.31
CA ALA A 639 5.28 -32.13 -7.45
C ALA A 639 4.48 -31.90 -8.74
N GLN A 640 3.16 -31.72 -8.65
CA GLN A 640 2.34 -31.35 -9.81
C GLN A 640 2.65 -29.92 -10.26
N ALA A 641 2.79 -28.98 -9.31
CA ALA A 641 3.19 -27.61 -9.60
C ALA A 641 4.55 -27.54 -10.30
N ARG A 642 5.54 -28.31 -9.82
CA ARG A 642 6.89 -28.39 -10.41
C ARG A 642 6.85 -28.87 -11.85
N LYS A 643 6.07 -29.92 -12.15
CA LYS A 643 5.87 -30.39 -13.53
C LYS A 643 5.27 -29.31 -14.43
N MET A 644 4.40 -28.46 -13.92
CA MET A 644 3.87 -27.33 -14.69
C MET A 644 4.94 -26.27 -14.95
N TYR A 645 5.73 -25.93 -13.92
CA TYR A 645 6.87 -25.02 -14.10
C TYR A 645 7.88 -25.56 -15.12
N ASP A 646 8.28 -26.82 -15.05
CA ASP A 646 9.22 -27.45 -16.01
C ASP A 646 8.75 -27.34 -17.47
N LYS A 647 7.42 -27.39 -17.68
CA LYS A 647 6.79 -27.25 -18.99
C LYS A 647 6.80 -25.81 -19.50
N TYR A 648 6.30 -24.87 -18.69
CA TYR A 648 5.96 -23.51 -19.13
C TYR A 648 7.05 -22.47 -18.86
N ILE A 649 7.90 -22.71 -17.87
CA ILE A 649 8.95 -21.81 -17.44
C ILE A 649 10.29 -22.35 -17.95
N TRP A 650 10.90 -21.66 -18.91
CA TRP A 650 12.11 -22.12 -19.61
C TRP A 650 13.41 -21.63 -18.96
N THR A 651 13.41 -21.51 -17.62
CA THR A 651 14.62 -21.31 -16.81
C THR A 651 14.92 -22.58 -16.01
N ASP A 652 16.20 -22.88 -15.79
CA ASP A 652 16.67 -23.99 -14.96
C ASP A 652 16.98 -23.55 -13.52
N ASP A 653 16.40 -22.43 -13.07
CA ASP A 653 16.66 -21.87 -11.75
C ASP A 653 15.76 -22.50 -10.66
N PRO A 654 16.25 -23.49 -9.89
CA PRO A 654 15.45 -24.09 -8.82
C PRO A 654 15.19 -23.13 -7.66
N ASP A 655 16.07 -22.15 -7.42
CA ASP A 655 15.92 -21.17 -6.33
C ASP A 655 14.70 -20.29 -6.60
N PHE A 656 14.58 -19.76 -7.82
CA PHE A 656 13.39 -19.03 -8.28
C PHE A 656 12.09 -19.81 -8.06
N VAL A 657 12.03 -21.06 -8.53
CA VAL A 657 10.83 -21.90 -8.42
C VAL A 657 10.47 -22.18 -6.96
N ASN A 658 11.47 -22.46 -6.13
CA ASN A 658 11.26 -22.73 -4.71
C ASN A 658 10.76 -21.50 -3.95
N LYS A 659 11.25 -20.30 -4.29
CA LYS A 659 10.76 -19.03 -3.73
C LYS A 659 9.32 -18.72 -4.13
N ASP A 660 8.96 -18.99 -5.39
CA ASP A 660 7.56 -18.89 -5.84
C ASP A 660 6.64 -19.84 -5.06
N PHE A 661 7.08 -21.07 -4.82
CA PHE A 661 6.30 -22.02 -4.02
C PHE A 661 6.15 -21.55 -2.56
N ALA A 662 7.24 -21.09 -1.94
CA ALA A 662 7.20 -20.52 -0.59
C ALA A 662 6.21 -19.35 -0.49
N ARG A 663 6.09 -18.52 -1.54
CA ARG A 663 5.10 -17.45 -1.64
C ARG A 663 3.66 -17.99 -1.65
N PHE A 664 3.33 -18.99 -2.48
CA PHE A 664 1.97 -19.57 -2.50
C PHE A 664 1.57 -20.22 -1.18
N LEU A 665 2.55 -20.77 -0.46
CA LEU A 665 2.38 -21.46 0.80
C LEU A 665 2.22 -20.51 2.00
N SER A 666 2.97 -19.40 1.98
CA SER A 666 3.00 -18.45 3.08
C SER A 666 1.90 -17.38 2.93
N PHE A 667 1.68 -16.92 1.69
CA PHE A 667 0.85 -15.77 1.36
C PHE A 667 -0.09 -16.05 0.16
N PRO A 668 -1.07 -16.95 0.34
CA PRO A 668 -1.88 -17.48 -0.75
C PRO A 668 -2.83 -16.45 -1.33
N GLY A 669 -3.01 -16.47 -2.66
CA GLY A 669 -3.97 -15.64 -3.39
C GLY A 669 -3.38 -14.39 -4.04
N ILE A 670 -2.25 -13.85 -3.55
CA ILE A 670 -1.67 -12.62 -4.12
C ILE A 670 -1.35 -12.75 -5.60
N SER A 671 -0.93 -13.92 -6.06
CA SER A 671 -0.43 -14.11 -7.42
C SER A 671 -1.53 -14.04 -8.47
N THR A 672 -2.79 -14.05 -8.02
CA THR A 672 -3.97 -13.91 -8.88
C THR A 672 -4.22 -12.47 -9.32
N SER A 673 -3.61 -11.48 -8.64
CA SER A 673 -3.84 -10.05 -8.84
C SER A 673 -3.32 -9.52 -10.19
N TYR A 674 -2.10 -9.90 -10.60
CA TYR A 674 -1.45 -9.46 -11.83
C TYR A 674 -2.34 -9.63 -13.06
N MET A 675 -2.71 -10.89 -13.36
CA MET A 675 -3.43 -11.23 -14.58
C MET A 675 -4.85 -10.66 -14.55
N ILE A 676 -5.58 -10.79 -13.43
CA ILE A 676 -6.99 -10.35 -13.38
C ILE A 676 -7.10 -8.82 -13.51
N GLY A 677 -6.15 -8.10 -12.90
CA GLY A 677 -6.03 -6.66 -13.01
C GLY A 677 -5.78 -6.19 -14.43
N GLN A 678 -4.75 -6.75 -15.07
CA GLN A 678 -4.43 -6.47 -16.47
C GLN A 678 -5.62 -6.73 -17.38
N LEU A 679 -6.31 -7.86 -17.22
CA LEU A 679 -7.50 -8.21 -18.00
C LEU A 679 -8.59 -7.17 -17.83
N LYS A 680 -8.85 -6.72 -16.60
CA LYS A 680 -9.90 -5.73 -16.33
C LYS A 680 -9.57 -4.37 -16.96
N ILE A 681 -8.33 -3.88 -16.82
CA ILE A 681 -7.88 -2.62 -17.42
C ILE A 681 -7.98 -2.70 -18.95
N THR A 682 -7.53 -3.82 -19.54
CA THR A 682 -7.64 -4.07 -20.98
C THR A 682 -9.08 -4.09 -21.46
N GLN A 683 -9.97 -4.78 -20.73
CA GLN A 683 -11.40 -4.83 -21.03
C GLN A 683 -12.02 -3.42 -21.01
N MET A 684 -11.66 -2.60 -20.02
CA MET A 684 -12.17 -1.23 -19.93
C MET A 684 -11.62 -0.33 -21.03
N ARG A 685 -10.33 -0.44 -21.38
CA ARG A 685 -9.76 0.27 -22.53
C ARG A 685 -10.52 -0.05 -23.81
N ASP A 686 -10.75 -1.32 -24.07
CA ASP A 686 -11.39 -1.78 -25.30
C ASP A 686 -12.87 -1.37 -25.34
N LEU A 687 -13.55 -1.36 -24.18
CA LEU A 687 -14.90 -0.80 -24.03
C LEU A 687 -14.92 0.70 -24.34
N VAL A 688 -14.05 1.50 -23.71
CA VAL A 688 -13.98 2.96 -23.93
C VAL A 688 -13.67 3.27 -25.39
N LYS A 689 -12.70 2.56 -25.98
CA LYS A 689 -12.35 2.70 -27.40
C LYS A 689 -13.53 2.38 -28.32
N LYS A 690 -14.26 1.29 -28.04
CA LYS A 690 -15.46 0.91 -28.81
C LYS A 690 -16.55 1.97 -28.70
N GLU A 691 -16.79 2.48 -27.50
CA GLU A 691 -17.90 3.40 -27.22
C GLU A 691 -17.63 4.83 -27.73
N LEU A 692 -16.38 5.30 -27.69
CA LEU A 692 -16.01 6.66 -28.12
C LEU A 692 -15.56 6.74 -29.59
N GLY A 693 -15.20 5.62 -30.23
CA GLY A 693 -14.85 5.59 -31.65
C GLY A 693 -13.68 6.53 -31.98
N GLN A 694 -13.91 7.53 -32.82
CA GLN A 694 -12.88 8.50 -33.23
C GLN A 694 -12.52 9.50 -32.12
N ASP A 695 -13.38 9.69 -31.12
CA ASP A 695 -13.13 10.56 -29.98
C ASP A 695 -12.28 9.88 -28.90
N PHE A 696 -11.94 8.59 -29.10
CA PHE A 696 -11.08 7.86 -28.19
C PHE A 696 -9.64 8.38 -28.24
N GLN A 697 -9.14 8.83 -27.10
CA GLN A 697 -7.74 9.17 -26.90
C GLN A 697 -7.14 8.29 -25.81
N LEU A 698 -6.02 7.62 -26.12
CA LEU A 698 -5.36 6.72 -25.18
C LEU A 698 -4.81 7.48 -23.96
N LYS A 699 -4.30 8.70 -24.15
CA LYS A 699 -3.84 9.56 -23.06
C LYS A 699 -4.95 9.90 -22.07
N ASP A 700 -6.14 10.21 -22.56
CA ASP A 700 -7.28 10.49 -21.69
C ASP A 700 -7.73 9.23 -20.93
N PHE A 701 -7.72 8.07 -21.57
CA PHE A 701 -7.96 6.80 -20.88
C PHE A 701 -6.96 6.57 -19.73
N HIS A 702 -5.65 6.71 -19.99
CA HIS A 702 -4.64 6.56 -18.95
C HIS A 702 -4.79 7.60 -17.83
N TYR A 703 -5.08 8.86 -18.18
CA TYR A 703 -5.33 9.91 -17.21
C TYR A 703 -6.48 9.56 -16.26
N GLU A 704 -7.62 9.09 -16.78
CA GLU A 704 -8.77 8.72 -15.95
C GLU A 704 -8.47 7.51 -15.05
N VAL A 705 -7.71 6.53 -15.54
CA VAL A 705 -7.28 5.38 -14.71
C VAL A 705 -6.37 5.84 -13.56
N LEU A 706 -5.34 6.63 -13.88
CA LEU A 706 -4.27 7.02 -12.94
C LEU A 706 -4.70 8.07 -11.92
N ARG A 707 -5.54 9.04 -12.32
CA ARG A 707 -5.92 10.16 -11.44
C ARG A 707 -6.75 9.73 -10.23
N GLN A 708 -7.27 8.52 -10.24
CA GLN A 708 -8.07 7.97 -9.15
C GLN A 708 -7.22 7.19 -8.14
N GLY A 709 -5.94 6.93 -8.41
CA GLY A 709 -5.02 6.21 -7.53
C GLY A 709 -5.29 4.71 -7.50
N GLU A 710 -5.06 4.07 -6.35
CA GLU A 710 -5.36 2.66 -6.14
C GLU A 710 -6.82 2.48 -5.66
N TYR A 711 -7.53 1.50 -6.20
CA TYR A 711 -8.93 1.24 -5.87
C TYR A 711 -9.37 -0.19 -6.23
N PRO A 712 -10.49 -0.69 -5.67
CA PRO A 712 -11.09 -1.95 -6.10
C PRO A 712 -11.50 -1.93 -7.58
N LEU A 713 -11.30 -3.04 -8.29
CA LEU A 713 -11.63 -3.18 -9.71
C LEU A 713 -13.10 -2.86 -10.08
N PRO A 714 -14.11 -3.07 -9.20
CA PRO A 714 -15.46 -2.60 -9.48
C PRO A 714 -15.57 -1.07 -9.67
N TYR A 715 -14.74 -0.28 -8.99
CA TYR A 715 -14.72 1.16 -9.19
C TYR A 715 -14.14 1.55 -10.55
N LEU A 716 -13.15 0.81 -11.06
CA LEU A 716 -12.60 1.03 -12.41
C LEU A 716 -13.72 1.02 -13.46
N GLU A 717 -14.60 0.01 -13.39
CA GLU A 717 -15.70 -0.14 -14.33
C GLU A 717 -16.73 0.99 -14.18
N GLU A 718 -17.13 1.33 -12.95
CA GLU A 718 -18.04 2.44 -12.71
C GLU A 718 -17.47 3.75 -13.25
N HIS A 719 -16.21 4.03 -12.92
CA HIS A 719 -15.52 5.26 -13.31
C HIS A 719 -15.39 5.39 -14.83
N MET A 720 -14.97 4.32 -15.52
CA MET A 720 -14.85 4.32 -16.99
C MET A 720 -16.20 4.44 -17.69
N ARG A 721 -17.27 3.84 -17.15
CA ARG A 721 -18.62 4.01 -17.69
C ARG A 721 -19.13 5.44 -17.52
N ALA A 722 -18.88 6.05 -16.36
CA ALA A 722 -19.19 7.46 -16.12
C ALA A 722 -18.41 8.36 -17.08
N TYR A 723 -17.11 8.11 -17.27
CA TYR A 723 -16.27 8.80 -18.24
C TYR A 723 -16.85 8.73 -19.66
N ILE A 724 -17.18 7.52 -20.16
CA ILE A 724 -17.79 7.33 -21.48
C ILE A 724 -19.07 8.16 -21.61
N SER A 725 -19.95 8.08 -20.60
CA SER A 725 -21.23 8.79 -20.60
C SER A 725 -21.02 10.31 -20.66
N CYS A 726 -20.09 10.84 -19.87
CA CYS A 726 -19.76 12.27 -19.84
C CYS A 726 -19.08 12.76 -21.11
N ARG A 727 -18.24 11.94 -21.76
CA ARG A 727 -17.66 12.30 -23.06
C ARG A 727 -18.70 12.37 -24.16
N LYS A 728 -19.71 11.48 -24.13
CA LYS A 728 -20.83 11.50 -25.09
C LYS A 728 -21.81 12.64 -24.82
N ASN A 729 -21.99 13.03 -23.57
CA ASN A 729 -22.89 14.11 -23.18
C ASN A 729 -22.28 14.98 -22.06
N PRO A 730 -21.38 15.93 -22.39
CA PRO A 730 -20.64 16.71 -21.39
C PRO A 730 -21.49 17.58 -20.46
N HIS A 731 -22.71 17.93 -20.89
CA HIS A 731 -23.61 18.81 -20.15
C HIS A 731 -24.58 18.07 -19.23
N GLN A 732 -24.56 16.73 -19.20
CA GLN A 732 -25.38 16.00 -18.25
C GLN A 732 -24.90 16.19 -16.81
N VAL A 733 -25.82 16.03 -15.87
CA VAL A 733 -25.52 16.16 -14.44
C VAL A 733 -24.46 15.13 -14.04
N GLY A 734 -23.47 15.57 -13.25
CA GLY A 734 -22.41 14.68 -12.76
C GLY A 734 -21.16 14.60 -13.64
N CYS A 735 -21.05 15.43 -14.67
CA CYS A 735 -19.90 15.42 -15.59
C CYS A 735 -18.88 16.54 -15.40
N THR A 736 -19.08 17.43 -14.44
CA THR A 736 -18.19 18.57 -14.16
C THR A 736 -16.75 18.14 -13.86
N GLU A 737 -16.53 16.98 -13.24
CA GLU A 737 -15.19 16.46 -12.93
C GLU A 737 -14.54 15.66 -14.08
N PHE A 738 -15.25 15.50 -15.20
CA PHE A 738 -14.79 14.85 -16.44
C PHE A 738 -14.63 15.81 -17.62
N SER A 739 -15.16 17.03 -17.50
CA SER A 739 -15.19 18.06 -18.53
C SER A 739 -13.87 18.79 -18.70
#